data_AF-A0A2V5TBM2-F1
#
_entry.id   AF-A0A2V5TBM2-F1
#
_cell.length_a   1.000
_cell.length_b   1.000
_cell.length_c   1.000
_cell.angle_alpha   90.00
_cell.angle_beta   90.00
_cell.angle_gamma   90.00
#
_symmetry.space_group_name_H-M   'P 1'
#
loop_
_entity.id
_entity.type
_entity.pdbx_description
1 polymer ?
#
loop_
_entity_poly.entity_id
_entity_poly.type
_entity_poly.pdbx_seq_one_letter_code
_entity_poly.pdbx_strand_id
1 'polypeptide(L)'
;MKHASELDLPKLLTREHHKIHLIGVAGSGMSGIAALLLELGHEVSGSDKTSTVETDRLRRLGLRFHQNHHADDASDADLIVFSSAIAIDNPILLSARDFGKPAVRRAEVLAAIMRTKRAILIAGMHGKTTTSAMTAHVLREAGLHPSHYVGAEIPILGSNAHWDPLGEYFVAEGDESDGTLRCFQPRHSLILNIEEEHLDFYVDLAAIEKAFAQLIEQTTGTLFYSADDANTARLCAQRKGAISYGFSENADYRGTDIELRDFASVFCVYLRGQQLGEAVLNVPGRHNVQNAIGVIALANELGISFEKIAASLRKFEHARRRFEIKYASDRFLLVDDYAHHPSEIRATLKTARSTRRKRVLAMFQPHRFSRTKALCHKFGDAFDDADRVVVTDVYPASETPIPGISGQTIADEIARHGHRGVSYQPRFEWVHRDIGNMLDAGDLILSMGAGNIHEQLSILAADLVIAEKLKAIVGEEGDVRLYEPLSKHTTLRVGGPAQFWVEPRNENAFAELIRFCRSENLPLFVIGRGSNLLVRDGGIRGVVVHPRGGDFDKIEVDSNEITAGVGAKLKEVAYAGKAAGIGGLEWMEGIPGAVGGGLRMNAGAMGAQTFENVVRVSYLDAEGNPHTKTRDELEVHYRSFPLLENNFAVSAVFRGQPAPAEQIARKLHASQEKRRTSQPIAKSAGCIFKNPQNCPAGQLVEELGLKNSGIGKARVSEVHGNFIVNDGGATAAEMLELIEKIKTVARAQRGIELETEVQIVGEPA
;
A
#
# COMPACT_ATOMS: atom_id res chain seq x y z
N MET A 1 37.71 26.53 23.03
CA MET A 1 36.86 25.53 23.72
C MET A 1 37.72 24.88 24.79
N LYS A 2 37.24 24.69 26.03
CA LYS A 2 37.87 23.71 26.91
C LYS A 2 37.87 22.38 26.15
N HIS A 3 39.03 21.76 25.96
CA HIS A 3 39.08 20.49 25.25
C HIS A 3 38.33 19.44 26.07
N ALA A 4 37.52 18.61 25.40
CA ALA A 4 36.85 17.46 26.00
C ALA A 4 37.82 16.53 26.77
N SER A 5 39.12 16.60 26.48
CA SER A 5 40.19 15.90 27.17
C SER A 5 40.38 16.27 28.65
N GLU A 6 39.80 17.37 29.13
CA GLU A 6 39.83 17.75 30.55
C GLU A 6 38.64 17.22 31.36
N LEU A 7 37.60 16.70 30.68
CA LEU A 7 36.39 16.17 31.32
C LEU A 7 36.46 14.65 31.39
N ASP A 8 36.27 14.09 32.58
CA ASP A 8 36.02 12.65 32.75
C ASP A 8 34.59 12.31 32.32
N LEU A 9 34.37 12.27 30.99
CA LEU A 9 33.06 12.11 30.39
C LEU A 9 32.29 10.89 30.91
N PRO A 10 32.88 9.69 31.09
CA PRO A 10 32.13 8.56 31.63
C PRO A 10 31.62 8.81 33.04
N LYS A 11 32.41 9.45 33.90
CA LYS A 11 31.97 9.80 35.26
C LYS A 11 30.82 10.80 35.19
N LEU A 12 30.99 11.87 34.41
CA LEU A 12 29.98 12.92 34.23
C LEU A 12 28.65 12.34 33.74
N LEU A 13 28.69 11.46 32.73
CA LEU A 13 27.51 10.97 32.03
C LEU A 13 26.82 9.78 32.70
N THR A 14 27.41 9.14 33.71
CA THR A 14 26.82 7.93 34.31
C THR A 14 26.76 7.90 35.83
N ARG A 15 27.43 8.85 36.50
CA ARG A 15 27.50 8.91 37.98
C ARG A 15 27.10 10.26 38.57
N GLU A 16 26.85 11.26 37.72
CA GLU A 16 26.52 12.62 38.12
C GLU A 16 25.25 13.09 37.41
N HIS A 17 24.56 14.08 37.96
CA HIS A 17 23.36 14.67 37.35
C HIS A 17 23.71 16.05 36.79
N HIS A 18 23.46 16.24 35.50
CA HIS A 18 23.85 17.42 34.73
C HIS A 18 22.75 17.83 33.74
N LYS A 19 22.78 19.10 33.32
CA LYS A 19 21.95 19.64 32.25
C LYS A 19 22.66 19.47 30.91
N ILE A 20 22.09 18.68 30.01
CA ILE A 20 22.72 18.35 28.73
C ILE A 20 21.82 18.80 27.58
N HIS A 21 22.36 19.61 26.68
CA HIS A 21 21.65 20.08 25.49
C HIS A 21 22.13 19.36 24.22
N LEU A 22 21.21 18.79 23.45
CA LEU A 22 21.50 18.12 22.18
C LEU A 22 21.10 18.98 20.98
N ILE A 23 22.06 19.31 20.12
CA ILE A 23 21.80 20.00 18.84
C ILE A 23 21.54 18.94 17.76
N GLY A 24 20.39 19.04 17.10
CA GLY A 24 19.92 18.06 16.11
C GLY A 24 19.27 16.83 16.74
N VAL A 25 18.50 17.02 17.82
CA VAL A 25 17.95 15.94 18.65
C VAL A 25 16.96 15.03 17.91
N ALA A 26 16.40 15.46 16.77
CA ALA A 26 15.45 14.67 16.01
C ALA A 26 16.11 13.59 15.12
N GLY A 27 17.42 13.66 14.90
CA GLY A 27 18.16 12.62 14.18
C GLY A 27 18.19 11.30 14.95
N SER A 28 18.07 10.16 14.27
CA SER A 28 17.94 8.83 14.88
C SER A 28 19.04 8.48 15.90
N GLY A 29 20.28 8.89 15.62
CA GLY A 29 21.37 8.68 16.56
C GLY A 29 21.34 9.64 17.76
N MET A 30 20.94 10.89 17.54
CA MET A 30 20.86 11.88 18.63
C MET A 30 19.69 11.62 19.56
N SER A 31 18.55 11.18 19.03
CA SER A 31 17.39 10.80 19.83
C SER A 31 17.70 9.59 20.73
N GLY A 32 18.49 8.64 20.25
CA GLY A 32 19.00 7.52 21.06
C GLY A 32 19.89 7.99 22.21
N ILE A 33 20.80 8.95 21.97
CA ILE A 33 21.60 9.55 23.05
C ILE A 33 20.73 10.30 24.04
N ALA A 34 19.75 11.09 23.58
CA ALA A 34 18.81 11.78 24.46
C ALA A 34 18.04 10.78 25.35
N ALA A 35 17.59 9.65 24.79
CA ALA A 35 16.93 8.59 25.55
C ALA A 35 17.83 8.03 26.66
N LEU A 36 19.07 7.68 26.33
CA LEU A 36 20.04 7.16 27.31
C LEU A 36 20.30 8.18 28.43
N LEU A 37 20.51 9.45 28.08
CA LEU A 37 20.79 10.49 29.07
C LEU A 37 19.59 10.74 30.00
N LEU A 38 18.36 10.66 29.49
CA LEU A 38 17.14 10.72 30.31
C LEU A 38 17.05 9.53 31.26
N GLU A 39 17.31 8.31 30.79
CA GLU A 39 17.30 7.10 31.63
C GLU A 39 18.42 7.08 32.67
N LEU A 40 19.56 7.72 32.37
CA LEU A 40 20.67 7.98 33.29
C LEU A 40 20.36 9.11 34.30
N GLY A 41 19.20 9.77 34.19
CA GLY A 41 18.70 10.76 35.14
C GLY A 41 19.20 12.19 34.90
N HIS A 42 19.71 12.51 33.71
CA HIS A 42 20.09 13.88 33.35
C HIS A 42 18.87 14.76 33.05
N GLU A 43 19.04 16.07 33.22
CA GLU A 43 18.10 17.04 32.65
C GLU A 43 18.44 17.26 31.17
N VAL A 44 17.60 16.76 30.27
CA VAL A 44 17.90 16.78 28.84
C VAL A 44 17.07 17.83 28.11
N SER A 45 17.74 18.72 27.38
CA SER A 45 17.14 19.63 26.41
C SER A 45 17.69 19.35 25.01
N GLY A 46 17.00 19.80 23.97
CA GLY A 46 17.53 19.68 22.62
C GLY A 46 16.80 20.54 21.60
N SER A 47 17.50 20.85 20.52
CA SER A 47 17.01 21.70 19.44
C SER A 47 17.03 20.98 18.09
N ASP A 48 15.99 21.18 17.28
CA ASP A 48 15.95 20.70 15.90
C ASP A 48 15.02 21.57 15.03
N LYS A 49 15.25 21.59 13.72
CA LYS A 49 14.40 22.32 12.76
C LYS A 49 13.02 21.69 12.62
N THR A 50 12.90 20.38 12.86
CA THR A 50 11.67 19.60 12.71
C THR A 50 11.38 18.74 13.92
N SER A 51 10.10 18.59 14.29
CA SER A 51 9.67 17.56 15.24
C SER A 51 9.39 16.24 14.52
N THR A 52 9.70 15.14 15.18
CA THR A 52 9.43 13.76 14.75
C THR A 52 8.64 12.99 15.81
N VAL A 53 8.06 11.86 15.43
CA VAL A 53 7.37 10.93 16.36
C VAL A 53 8.25 10.60 17.57
N GLU A 54 9.55 10.43 17.33
CA GLU A 54 10.52 10.12 18.38
C GLU A 54 10.78 11.30 19.31
N THR A 55 10.90 12.53 18.78
CA THR A 55 11.00 13.71 19.65
C THR A 55 9.73 13.91 20.49
N ASP A 56 8.55 13.60 19.95
CA ASP A 56 7.29 13.68 20.70
C ASP A 56 7.18 12.58 21.78
N ARG A 57 7.80 11.42 21.56
CA ARG A 57 7.98 10.38 22.58
C ARG A 57 8.94 10.86 23.67
N LEU A 58 10.11 11.38 23.31
CA LEU A 58 11.11 11.88 24.26
C LEU A 58 10.60 13.07 25.09
N ARG A 59 9.78 13.95 24.52
CA ARG A 59 9.11 15.03 25.25
C ARG A 59 8.22 14.51 26.37
N ARG A 60 7.51 13.41 26.12
CA ARG A 60 6.71 12.71 27.15
C ARG A 60 7.58 12.07 28.24
N LEU A 61 8.85 11.77 27.94
CA LEU A 61 9.85 11.27 28.88
C LEU A 61 10.65 12.37 29.58
N GLY A 62 10.41 13.65 29.28
CA GLY A 62 11.05 14.78 29.96
C GLY A 62 12.02 15.61 29.11
N LEU A 63 12.17 15.32 27.81
CA LEU A 63 12.98 16.15 26.91
C LEU A 63 12.39 17.57 26.78
N ARG A 64 13.18 18.60 27.10
CA ARG A 64 12.87 20.00 26.77
C ARG A 64 13.24 20.29 25.32
N PHE A 65 12.27 20.24 24.41
CA PHE A 65 12.48 20.44 22.98
C PHE A 65 12.31 21.90 22.54
N HIS A 66 13.28 22.40 21.76
CA HIS A 66 13.30 23.72 21.14
C HIS A 66 13.20 23.59 19.62
N GLN A 67 12.26 24.32 19.01
CA GLN A 67 12.14 24.34 17.55
C GLN A 67 13.08 25.41 16.96
N ASN A 68 13.90 25.00 15.99
CA ASN A 68 15.05 25.74 15.45
C ASN A 68 16.21 25.87 16.45
N HIS A 69 17.28 26.58 16.05
CA HIS A 69 18.48 26.78 16.86
C HIS A 69 18.68 28.26 17.17
N HIS A 70 18.56 28.64 18.44
CA HIS A 70 18.84 29.98 18.94
C HIS A 70 20.03 29.92 19.91
N ALA A 71 20.86 30.98 19.92
CA ALA A 71 22.07 31.04 20.73
C ALA A 71 21.83 30.78 22.23
N ASP A 72 20.64 31.12 22.72
CA ASP A 72 20.25 31.01 24.13
C ASP A 72 19.64 29.65 24.52
N ASP A 73 19.35 28.77 23.54
CA ASP A 73 18.67 27.48 23.79
C ASP A 73 19.48 26.53 24.69
N ALA A 74 20.80 26.71 24.77
CA ALA A 74 21.71 25.94 25.63
C ALA A 74 22.36 26.78 26.74
N SER A 75 21.82 27.95 27.07
CA SER A 75 22.41 28.89 28.04
C SER A 75 22.50 28.33 29.47
N ASP A 76 21.65 27.37 29.84
CA ASP A 76 21.69 26.69 31.14
C ASP A 76 22.37 25.30 31.11
N ALA A 77 22.83 24.85 29.94
CA ALA A 77 23.46 23.53 29.79
C ALA A 77 24.88 23.50 30.35
N ASP A 78 25.19 22.41 31.07
CA ASP A 78 26.52 22.05 31.57
C ASP A 78 27.36 21.39 30.47
N LEU A 79 26.72 20.68 29.53
CA LEU A 79 27.35 20.02 28.39
C LEU A 79 26.48 20.15 27.13
N ILE A 80 27.13 20.42 26.00
CA ILE A 80 26.48 20.46 24.68
C ILE A 80 26.92 19.25 23.85
N VAL A 81 25.95 18.53 23.30
CA VAL A 81 26.18 17.39 22.41
C VAL A 81 25.68 17.73 21.02
N PHE A 82 26.47 17.44 19.99
CA PHE A 82 26.09 17.72 18.61
C PHE A 82 26.43 16.55 17.68
N SER A 83 25.66 16.42 16.60
CA SER A 83 25.90 15.42 15.55
C SER A 83 26.88 15.95 14.50
N SER A 84 27.42 15.04 13.68
CA SER A 84 28.30 15.36 12.55
C SER A 84 27.62 16.22 11.47
N ALA A 85 26.28 16.27 11.45
CA ALA A 85 25.49 17.09 10.53
C ALA A 85 25.36 18.56 10.96
N ILE A 86 25.76 18.90 12.19
CA ILE A 86 25.69 20.28 12.69
C ILE A 86 26.89 21.07 12.18
N ALA A 87 26.62 22.14 11.43
CA ALA A 87 27.65 23.04 10.92
C ALA A 87 28.34 23.80 12.06
N ILE A 88 29.63 24.11 11.88
CA ILE A 88 30.46 24.73 12.93
C ILE A 88 30.06 26.18 13.26
N ASP A 89 29.31 26.82 12.36
CA ASP A 89 28.73 28.15 12.51
C ASP A 89 27.33 28.12 13.16
N ASN A 90 26.88 26.96 13.66
CA ASN A 90 25.62 26.87 14.39
C ASN A 90 25.60 27.85 15.58
N PRO A 91 24.51 28.62 15.77
CA PRO A 91 24.46 29.68 16.77
C PRO A 91 24.68 29.19 18.21
N ILE A 92 24.28 27.97 18.53
CA ILE A 92 24.49 27.36 19.85
C ILE A 92 25.97 27.00 20.03
N LEU A 93 26.63 26.47 19.01
CA LEU A 93 28.07 26.13 19.08
C LEU A 93 28.95 27.39 19.18
N LEU A 94 28.58 28.46 18.47
CA LEU A 94 29.25 29.76 18.58
C LEU A 94 29.09 30.34 19.99
N SER A 95 27.87 30.37 20.53
CA SER A 95 27.59 30.78 21.91
C SER A 95 28.37 29.95 22.93
N ALA A 96 28.38 28.62 22.77
CA ALA A 96 29.14 27.71 23.63
C ALA A 96 30.63 28.04 23.65
N ARG A 97 31.21 28.36 22.48
CA ARG A 97 32.61 28.75 22.36
C ARG A 97 32.88 30.08 23.09
N ASP A 98 32.01 31.06 22.91
CA ASP A 98 32.18 32.41 23.45
C ASP A 98 32.03 32.44 24.99
N PHE A 99 31.19 31.56 25.55
CA PHE A 99 31.01 31.39 27.01
C PHE A 99 31.84 30.24 27.63
N GLY A 100 32.70 29.59 26.85
CA GLY A 100 33.60 28.54 27.35
C GLY A 100 32.91 27.24 27.79
N LYS A 101 31.71 26.94 27.27
CA LYS A 101 30.97 25.71 27.56
C LYS A 101 31.59 24.51 26.84
N PRO A 102 31.62 23.32 27.48
CA PRO A 102 32.11 22.12 26.83
C PRO A 102 31.10 21.63 25.77
N ALA A 103 31.63 21.30 24.59
CA ALA A 103 30.87 20.72 23.49
C ALA A 103 31.57 19.46 22.99
N VAL A 104 30.81 18.38 22.83
CA VAL A 104 31.31 17.05 22.43
C VAL A 104 30.47 16.45 21.33
N ARG A 105 31.08 15.60 20.50
CA ARG A 105 30.36 14.90 19.43
C ARG A 105 29.55 13.74 20.00
N ARG A 106 28.46 13.40 19.29
CA ARG A 106 27.62 12.22 19.55
C ARG A 106 28.43 10.94 19.85
N ALA A 107 29.42 10.63 19.02
CA ALA A 107 30.21 9.41 19.16
C ALA A 107 31.08 9.39 20.43
N GLU A 108 31.58 10.54 20.87
CA GLU A 108 32.36 10.66 22.10
C GLU A 108 31.47 10.39 23.33
N VAL A 109 30.24 10.90 23.32
CA VAL A 109 29.23 10.64 24.36
C VAL A 109 28.86 9.17 24.40
N LEU A 110 28.56 8.56 23.25
CA LEU A 110 28.24 7.14 23.17
C LEU A 110 29.40 6.28 23.69
N ALA A 111 30.61 6.54 23.20
CA ALA A 111 31.80 5.81 23.64
C ALA A 111 32.05 5.96 25.14
N ALA A 112 31.82 7.15 25.71
CA ALA A 112 31.96 7.40 27.13
C ALA A 112 30.94 6.61 27.98
N ILE A 113 29.66 6.61 27.57
CA ILE A 113 28.62 5.81 28.23
C ILE A 113 28.96 4.32 28.14
N MET A 114 29.30 3.83 26.95
CA MET A 114 29.65 2.42 26.71
C MET A 114 30.82 1.94 27.56
N ARG A 115 31.83 2.80 27.80
CA ARG A 115 33.04 2.46 28.56
C ARG A 115 32.77 2.09 30.02
N THR A 116 31.59 2.40 30.53
CA THR A 116 31.18 2.06 31.90
C THR A 116 30.69 0.62 32.06
N LYS A 117 30.49 -0.07 30.93
CA LYS A 117 30.03 -1.46 30.84
C LYS A 117 30.97 -2.30 29.96
N ARG A 118 30.72 -3.60 29.89
CA ARG A 118 31.36 -4.51 28.92
C ARG A 118 30.77 -4.26 27.54
N ALA A 119 31.37 -3.32 26.83
CA ALA A 119 30.96 -2.91 25.49
C ALA A 119 31.10 -4.04 24.45
N ILE A 120 30.03 -4.26 23.69
CA ILE A 120 29.96 -5.13 22.50
C ILE A 120 29.69 -4.22 21.31
N LEU A 121 30.66 -4.09 20.41
CA LEU A 121 30.55 -3.24 19.22
C LEU A 121 30.33 -4.08 17.96
N ILE A 122 29.32 -3.71 17.17
CA ILE A 122 29.02 -4.33 15.88
C ILE A 122 29.44 -3.36 14.79
N ALA A 123 30.37 -3.75 13.93
CA ALA A 123 30.93 -2.89 12.88
C ALA A 123 30.96 -3.60 11.52
N GLY A 124 30.89 -2.82 10.44
CA GLY A 124 30.93 -3.31 9.06
C GLY A 124 30.08 -2.45 8.15
N MET A 125 30.27 -2.53 6.84
CA MET A 125 29.54 -1.70 5.87
C MET A 125 28.04 -1.98 5.87
N HIS A 126 27.68 -3.27 5.93
CA HIS A 126 26.29 -3.71 5.84
C HIS A 126 25.90 -4.63 7.01
N GLY A 127 24.62 -4.56 7.41
CA GLY A 127 24.04 -5.48 8.41
C GLY A 127 24.23 -5.08 9.88
N LYS A 128 24.84 -3.92 10.17
CA LYS A 128 25.13 -3.45 11.53
C LYS A 128 23.88 -3.37 12.42
N THR A 129 22.88 -2.60 12.00
CA THR A 129 21.64 -2.38 12.75
C THR A 129 20.89 -3.69 13.03
N THR A 130 20.80 -4.57 12.03
CA THR A 130 20.14 -5.87 12.19
C THR A 130 20.90 -6.74 13.20
N THR A 131 22.22 -6.79 13.11
CA THR A 131 23.05 -7.65 13.95
C THR A 131 23.18 -7.12 15.38
N SER A 132 23.30 -5.81 15.57
CA SER A 132 23.28 -5.19 16.91
C SER A 132 21.94 -5.41 17.60
N ALA A 133 20.83 -5.35 16.85
CA ALA A 133 19.51 -5.65 17.39
C ALA A 133 19.32 -7.12 17.76
N MET A 134 19.74 -8.05 16.89
CA MET A 134 19.73 -9.50 17.19
C MET A 134 20.56 -9.79 18.45
N THR A 135 21.73 -9.16 18.58
CA THR A 135 22.61 -9.30 19.75
C THR A 135 21.92 -8.82 21.01
N ALA A 136 21.39 -7.59 21.03
CA ALA A 136 20.67 -7.04 22.17
C ALA A 136 19.47 -7.92 22.56
N HIS A 137 18.71 -8.41 21.57
CA HIS A 137 17.56 -9.28 21.80
C HIS A 137 17.97 -10.62 22.46
N VAL A 138 18.95 -11.32 21.89
CA VAL A 138 19.44 -12.61 22.41
C VAL A 138 19.97 -12.48 23.82
N LEU A 139 20.78 -11.45 24.10
CA LEU A 139 21.33 -11.22 25.44
C LEU A 139 20.22 -10.89 26.45
N ARG A 140 19.19 -10.16 26.05
CA ARG A 140 18.03 -9.82 26.90
C ARG A 140 17.19 -11.05 27.23
N GLU A 141 16.85 -11.87 26.24
CA GLU A 141 16.11 -13.14 26.44
C GLU A 141 16.91 -14.15 27.28
N ALA A 142 18.24 -14.08 27.21
CA ALA A 142 19.14 -14.87 28.06
C ALA A 142 19.21 -14.37 29.52
N GLY A 143 18.59 -13.23 29.85
CA GLY A 143 18.58 -12.65 31.19
C GLY A 143 19.85 -11.87 31.55
N LEU A 144 20.60 -11.38 30.57
CA LEU A 144 21.84 -10.61 30.80
C LEU A 144 21.62 -9.09 30.85
N HIS A 145 20.38 -8.63 30.73
CA HIS A 145 19.99 -7.21 30.92
C HIS A 145 20.84 -6.20 30.13
N PRO A 146 21.11 -6.40 28.82
CA PRO A 146 22.01 -5.52 28.10
C PRO A 146 21.43 -4.10 27.99
N SER A 147 22.29 -3.10 28.17
CA SER A 147 22.04 -1.78 27.56
C SER A 147 22.25 -1.88 26.06
N HIS A 148 21.56 -1.07 25.27
CA HIS A 148 21.77 -1.05 23.82
C HIS A 148 21.68 0.35 23.20
N TYR A 149 22.33 0.51 22.05
CA TYR A 149 22.21 1.64 21.14
C TYR A 149 22.28 1.13 19.70
N VAL A 150 21.17 1.24 18.98
CA VAL A 150 20.96 0.70 17.63
C VAL A 150 20.53 1.83 16.69
N GLY A 151 21.00 1.85 15.44
CA GLY A 151 20.76 2.96 14.51
C GLY A 151 19.29 3.17 14.08
N ALA A 152 18.42 2.21 14.36
CA ALA A 152 16.98 2.27 14.09
C ALA A 152 16.16 1.60 15.21
N GLU A 153 14.88 1.96 15.29
CA GLU A 153 13.93 1.29 16.18
C GLU A 153 13.58 -0.10 15.63
N ILE A 154 13.78 -1.12 16.45
CA ILE A 154 13.34 -2.49 16.17
C ILE A 154 12.23 -2.81 17.16
N PRO A 155 11.02 -3.20 16.70
CA PRO A 155 9.85 -3.40 17.57
C PRO A 155 10.13 -4.27 18.79
N ILE A 156 10.89 -5.35 18.60
CA ILE A 156 11.20 -6.28 19.67
C ILE A 156 12.06 -5.65 20.77
N LEU A 157 12.85 -4.61 20.45
CA LEU A 157 13.64 -3.86 21.42
C LEU A 157 12.85 -2.76 22.12
N GLY A 158 11.74 -2.30 21.53
CA GLY A 158 10.87 -1.24 22.07
C GLY A 158 11.41 0.18 21.90
N SER A 159 12.73 0.37 21.92
CA SER A 159 13.41 1.63 21.61
C SER A 159 14.74 1.37 20.90
N ASN A 160 15.22 2.36 20.15
CA ASN A 160 16.52 2.31 19.50
C ASN A 160 17.70 2.39 20.50
N ALA A 161 17.48 2.95 21.69
CA ALA A 161 18.46 2.95 22.77
C ALA A 161 17.79 2.71 24.13
N HIS A 162 18.50 2.01 25.01
CA HIS A 162 18.05 1.69 26.37
C HIS A 162 19.23 1.49 27.33
N TRP A 163 19.09 2.01 28.54
CA TRP A 163 19.99 1.84 29.67
C TRP A 163 19.34 0.97 30.75
N ASP A 164 19.85 -0.25 30.90
CA ASP A 164 19.43 -1.14 32.00
C ASP A 164 20.49 -1.10 33.13
N PRO A 165 20.21 -0.58 34.32
CA PRO A 165 21.20 -0.49 35.39
C PRO A 165 21.67 -1.86 35.95
N LEU A 166 20.94 -2.95 35.69
CA LEU A 166 21.23 -4.28 36.25
C LEU A 166 22.24 -5.07 35.43
N GLY A 167 22.35 -4.83 34.12
CA GLY A 167 23.23 -5.62 33.26
C GLY A 167 24.64 -5.06 33.08
N GLU A 168 25.58 -5.97 32.85
CA GLU A 168 26.99 -5.62 32.68
C GLU A 168 27.38 -5.29 31.22
N TYR A 169 26.53 -5.62 30.26
CA TYR A 169 26.82 -5.48 28.82
C TYR A 169 26.19 -4.22 28.23
N PHE A 170 26.88 -3.65 27.24
CA PHE A 170 26.35 -2.58 26.40
C PHE A 170 26.58 -2.92 24.94
N VAL A 171 25.50 -3.13 24.18
CA VAL A 171 25.54 -3.43 22.74
C VAL A 171 25.42 -2.15 21.94
N ALA A 172 26.34 -1.87 21.03
CA ALA A 172 26.19 -0.72 20.14
C ALA A 172 26.58 -1.02 18.70
N GLU A 173 25.88 -0.33 17.80
CA GLU A 173 26.29 -0.16 16.41
C GLU A 173 27.47 0.82 16.31
N GLY A 174 28.57 0.36 15.70
CA GLY A 174 29.75 1.15 15.38
C GLY A 174 29.62 1.78 14.01
N ASP A 175 29.71 3.11 13.96
CA ASP A 175 29.60 3.91 12.74
C ASP A 175 31.00 4.19 12.17
N GLU A 176 31.27 3.67 10.99
CA GLU A 176 32.52 3.90 10.27
C GLU A 176 32.51 5.18 9.42
N SER A 177 31.34 5.67 9.03
CA SER A 177 31.20 6.66 7.95
C SER A 177 31.93 8.00 8.19
N ASP A 178 32.13 8.39 9.45
CA ASP A 178 32.80 9.64 9.84
C ASP A 178 34.07 9.42 10.68
N GLY A 179 34.62 8.19 10.64
CA GLY A 179 35.86 7.82 11.32
C GLY A 179 35.74 7.76 12.84
N THR A 180 34.53 7.56 13.37
CA THR A 180 34.26 7.52 14.82
C THR A 180 34.56 6.18 15.48
N LEU A 181 34.85 5.12 14.72
CA LEU A 181 35.32 3.83 15.27
C LEU A 181 36.48 3.99 16.27
N ARG A 182 37.39 4.95 16.01
CA ARG A 182 38.53 5.24 16.89
C ARG A 182 38.15 5.67 18.31
N CYS A 183 36.92 6.13 18.53
CA CYS A 183 36.45 6.59 19.83
C CYS A 183 36.14 5.43 20.79
N PHE A 184 35.90 4.23 20.27
CA PHE A 184 35.44 3.09 21.05
C PHE A 184 36.60 2.24 21.60
N GLN A 185 36.37 1.62 22.76
CA GLN A 185 37.28 0.64 23.39
C GLN A 185 36.46 -0.59 23.82
N PRO A 186 35.98 -1.40 22.86
CA PRO A 186 35.06 -2.47 23.18
C PRO A 186 35.72 -3.64 23.93
N ARG A 187 34.91 -4.34 24.72
CA ARG A 187 35.26 -5.65 25.27
C ARG A 187 35.19 -6.73 24.18
N HIS A 188 34.14 -6.72 23.37
CA HIS A 188 33.98 -7.63 22.24
C HIS A 188 33.60 -6.84 20.98
N SER A 189 34.10 -7.29 19.83
CA SER A 189 33.76 -6.69 18.54
C SER A 189 33.30 -7.77 17.56
N LEU A 190 32.22 -7.50 16.83
CA LEU A 190 31.70 -8.34 15.76
C LEU A 190 31.83 -7.58 14.43
N ILE A 191 32.76 -8.01 13.57
CA ILE A 191 33.05 -7.35 12.29
C ILE A 191 32.39 -8.13 11.14
N LEU A 192 31.43 -7.50 10.48
CA LEU A 192 30.53 -8.16 9.52
C LEU A 192 31.14 -8.29 8.12
N ASN A 193 31.68 -7.20 7.59
CA ASN A 193 32.25 -7.06 6.24
C ASN A 193 33.03 -5.75 6.14
N ILE A 194 33.96 -5.67 5.19
CA ILE A 194 34.75 -4.46 4.88
C ILE A 194 34.79 -4.29 3.36
N GLU A 195 34.14 -3.25 2.84
CA GLU A 195 33.99 -2.96 1.40
C GLU A 195 34.24 -1.47 1.12
N GLU A 196 34.37 -1.07 -0.15
CA GLU A 196 34.49 0.34 -0.54
C GLU A 196 33.15 1.08 -0.39
N GLU A 197 32.97 1.76 0.73
CA GLU A 197 31.81 2.61 1.02
C GLU A 197 32.27 3.93 1.70
N HIS A 198 31.41 4.95 1.73
CA HIS A 198 31.70 6.25 2.35
C HIS A 198 32.95 6.95 1.77
N LEU A 199 33.14 6.87 0.45
CA LEU A 199 34.27 7.50 -0.27
C LEU A 199 34.22 9.04 -0.30
N ASP A 200 33.16 9.63 0.25
CA ASP A 200 33.07 11.05 0.59
C ASP A 200 33.91 11.43 1.83
N PHE A 201 34.19 10.45 2.70
CA PHE A 201 35.06 10.60 3.86
C PHE A 201 36.40 9.85 3.69
N TYR A 202 36.36 8.62 3.22
CA TYR A 202 37.53 7.78 3.00
C TYR A 202 38.09 7.97 1.59
N VAL A 203 39.41 8.02 1.45
CA VAL A 203 40.06 8.16 0.14
C VAL A 203 39.94 6.87 -0.68
N ASP A 204 40.12 5.72 -0.02
CA ASP A 204 40.14 4.39 -0.63
C ASP A 204 39.89 3.29 0.41
N LEU A 205 39.83 2.04 -0.04
CA LEU A 205 39.73 0.86 0.82
C LEU A 205 40.86 0.79 1.86
N ALA A 206 42.08 1.21 1.52
CA ALA A 206 43.21 1.16 2.46
C ALA A 206 42.99 2.08 3.68
N ALA A 207 42.38 3.25 3.47
CA ALA A 207 42.00 4.15 4.55
C ALA A 207 40.91 3.55 5.47
N ILE A 208 39.96 2.81 4.88
CA ILE A 208 38.92 2.07 5.61
C ILE A 208 39.56 0.95 6.44
N GLU A 209 40.39 0.12 5.81
CA GLU A 209 41.09 -0.99 6.47
C GLU A 209 41.91 -0.51 7.67
N LYS A 210 42.52 0.68 7.57
CA LYS A 210 43.24 1.31 8.68
C LYS A 210 42.32 1.63 9.86
N ALA A 211 41.11 2.12 9.61
CA ALA A 211 40.13 2.38 10.67
C ALA A 211 39.67 1.08 11.36
N PHE A 212 39.45 0.01 10.59
CA PHE A 212 39.11 -1.32 11.14
C PHE A 212 40.30 -1.95 11.88
N ALA A 213 41.53 -1.82 11.37
CA ALA A 213 42.73 -2.28 12.07
C ALA A 213 42.87 -1.61 13.44
N GLN A 214 42.58 -0.30 13.52
CA GLN A 214 42.54 0.41 14.79
C GLN A 214 41.48 -0.17 15.75
N LEU A 215 40.27 -0.45 15.27
CA LEU A 215 39.23 -1.08 16.09
C LEU A 215 39.63 -2.48 16.58
N ILE A 216 40.28 -3.26 15.71
CA ILE A 216 40.80 -4.60 16.05
C ILE A 216 41.81 -4.50 17.19
N GLU A 217 42.72 -3.52 17.16
CA GLU A 217 43.67 -3.26 18.24
C GLU A 217 42.99 -2.80 19.54
N GLN A 218 41.98 -1.92 19.42
CA GLN A 218 41.20 -1.38 20.55
C GLN A 218 40.31 -2.40 21.25
N THR A 219 40.00 -3.51 20.58
CA THR A 219 39.19 -4.59 21.16
C THR A 219 39.99 -5.33 22.22
N THR A 220 39.51 -5.35 23.47
CA THR A 220 40.28 -5.90 24.60
C THR A 220 39.99 -7.38 24.88
N GLY A 221 38.83 -7.89 24.48
CA GLY A 221 38.45 -9.30 24.58
C GLY A 221 38.38 -9.96 23.21
N THR A 222 37.31 -10.73 22.99
CA THR A 222 37.13 -11.56 21.80
C THR A 222 36.73 -10.74 20.58
N LEU A 223 37.41 -10.99 19.47
CA LEU A 223 37.06 -10.46 18.15
C LEU A 223 36.35 -11.55 17.35
N PHE A 224 35.19 -11.23 16.80
CA PHE A 224 34.43 -12.11 15.91
C PHE A 224 34.43 -11.52 14.51
N TYR A 225 34.66 -12.33 13.48
CA TYR A 225 34.73 -11.84 12.10
C TYR A 225 34.16 -12.84 11.10
N SER A 226 33.60 -12.31 10.02
CA SER A 226 33.10 -13.15 8.92
C SER A 226 34.25 -13.81 8.16
N ALA A 227 34.22 -15.13 8.02
CA ALA A 227 35.17 -15.88 7.20
C ALA A 227 34.85 -15.80 5.70
N ASP A 228 33.64 -15.38 5.34
CA ASP A 228 33.19 -15.34 3.96
C ASP A 228 33.54 -14.01 3.26
N ASP A 229 33.95 -13.00 4.04
CA ASP A 229 34.46 -11.74 3.51
C ASP A 229 35.99 -11.73 3.52
N ALA A 230 36.59 -11.48 2.36
CA ALA A 230 38.03 -11.61 2.17
C ALA A 230 38.84 -10.58 2.99
N ASN A 231 38.31 -9.37 3.17
CA ASN A 231 38.99 -8.29 3.87
C ASN A 231 39.01 -8.50 5.38
N THR A 232 37.86 -8.86 5.96
CA THR A 232 37.77 -9.24 7.38
C THR A 232 38.61 -10.48 7.67
N ALA A 233 38.55 -11.51 6.82
CA ALA A 233 39.41 -12.70 6.98
C ALA A 233 40.91 -12.34 6.98
N ARG A 234 41.36 -11.48 6.05
CA ARG A 234 42.76 -11.06 5.97
C ARG A 234 43.22 -10.23 7.18
N LEU A 235 42.38 -9.30 7.64
CA LEU A 235 42.72 -8.38 8.73
C LEU A 235 42.58 -9.02 10.12
N CYS A 236 41.55 -9.83 10.34
CA CYS A 236 41.19 -10.31 11.67
C CYS A 236 41.87 -11.64 12.02
N ALA A 237 42.10 -12.53 11.04
CA ALA A 237 42.64 -13.87 11.30
C ALA A 237 44.05 -13.86 11.92
N GLN A 238 44.79 -12.76 11.79
CA GLN A 238 46.13 -12.60 12.37
C GLN A 238 46.08 -12.40 13.89
N ARG A 239 44.94 -11.98 14.45
CA ARG A 239 44.78 -11.74 15.87
C ARG A 239 44.56 -13.05 16.61
N LYS A 240 45.46 -13.36 17.55
CA LYS A 240 45.32 -14.54 18.43
C LYS A 240 44.01 -14.46 19.23
N GLY A 241 43.20 -15.51 19.15
CA GLY A 241 41.91 -15.59 19.84
C GLY A 241 40.76 -14.89 19.12
N ALA A 242 40.95 -14.44 17.87
CA ALA A 242 39.83 -14.11 17.00
C ALA A 242 39.06 -15.37 16.62
N ILE A 243 37.74 -15.25 16.50
CA ILE A 243 36.81 -16.34 16.19
C ILE A 243 36.13 -16.03 14.88
N SER A 244 36.23 -16.97 13.94
CA SER A 244 35.66 -16.84 12.61
C SER A 244 34.24 -17.41 12.55
N TYR A 245 33.35 -16.78 11.78
CA TYR A 245 31.99 -17.30 11.55
C TYR A 245 31.59 -17.16 10.08
N GLY A 246 30.66 -17.98 9.61
CA GLY A 246 30.14 -17.86 8.24
C GLY A 246 29.71 -19.19 7.63
N PHE A 247 29.80 -19.30 6.31
CA PHE A 247 29.48 -20.50 5.54
C PHE A 247 30.72 -21.29 5.12
N SER A 248 31.89 -20.63 5.12
CA SER A 248 33.19 -21.22 4.82
C SER A 248 33.48 -22.47 5.67
N GLU A 249 34.11 -23.48 5.06
CA GLU A 249 34.46 -24.72 5.76
C GLU A 249 35.49 -24.51 6.87
N ASN A 250 36.28 -23.43 6.76
CA ASN A 250 37.32 -23.09 7.72
C ASN A 250 36.82 -22.16 8.85
N ALA A 251 35.53 -21.81 8.88
CA ALA A 251 34.96 -20.99 9.95
C ALA A 251 34.86 -21.79 11.26
N ASP A 252 35.18 -21.15 12.40
CA ASP A 252 34.99 -21.75 13.72
C ASP A 252 33.49 -22.03 13.96
N TYR A 253 32.64 -21.05 13.67
CA TYR A 253 31.17 -21.20 13.66
C TYR A 253 30.66 -21.24 12.22
N ARG A 254 30.19 -22.41 11.79
CA ARG A 254 29.76 -22.64 10.41
C ARG A 254 28.25 -22.86 10.32
N GLY A 255 27.60 -22.17 9.39
CA GLY A 255 26.22 -22.42 8.98
C GLY A 255 26.13 -23.32 7.74
N THR A 256 25.24 -24.31 7.76
CA THR A 256 24.94 -25.19 6.62
C THR A 256 23.44 -25.37 6.42
N ASP A 257 23.05 -26.04 5.33
CA ASP A 257 21.68 -26.49 5.08
C ASP A 257 20.64 -25.37 5.17
N ILE A 258 20.95 -24.23 4.55
CA ILE A 258 20.13 -23.03 4.61
C ILE A 258 18.91 -23.22 3.72
N GLU A 259 17.75 -23.25 4.35
CA GLU A 259 16.45 -23.36 3.67
C GLU A 259 15.54 -22.22 4.10
N LEU A 260 14.69 -21.77 3.18
CA LEU A 260 13.61 -20.84 3.50
C LEU A 260 12.33 -21.66 3.71
N ARG A 261 11.82 -21.69 4.94
CA ARG A 261 10.55 -22.34 5.30
C ARG A 261 9.62 -21.31 5.93
N ASP A 262 8.46 -21.07 5.31
CA ASP A 262 7.48 -20.08 5.76
C ASP A 262 8.09 -18.69 6.05
N PHE A 263 8.97 -18.22 5.16
CA PHE A 263 9.72 -16.94 5.28
C PHE A 263 10.75 -16.88 6.41
N ALA A 264 10.85 -17.92 7.24
CA ALA A 264 11.93 -18.10 8.18
C ALA A 264 13.11 -18.79 7.50
N SER A 265 14.32 -18.30 7.79
CA SER A 265 15.55 -18.98 7.42
C SER A 265 15.85 -20.07 8.45
N VAL A 266 15.91 -21.33 8.00
CA VAL A 266 16.27 -22.50 8.80
C VAL A 266 17.67 -22.94 8.39
N PHE A 267 18.56 -23.17 9.35
CA PHE A 267 19.95 -23.54 9.08
C PHE A 267 20.57 -24.32 10.26
N CYS A 268 21.52 -25.20 9.95
CA CYS A 268 22.29 -25.92 10.97
C CYS A 268 23.56 -25.14 11.34
N VAL A 269 23.95 -25.16 12.62
CA VAL A 269 25.15 -24.49 13.12
C VAL A 269 26.12 -25.50 13.70
N TYR A 270 27.39 -25.36 13.34
CA TYR A 270 28.50 -26.18 13.80
C TYR A 270 29.56 -25.31 14.47
N LEU A 271 30.16 -25.81 15.55
CA LEU A 271 31.35 -25.24 16.19
C LEU A 271 32.53 -26.19 15.97
N ARG A 272 33.51 -25.79 15.16
CA ARG A 272 34.73 -26.56 14.85
C ARG A 272 34.44 -28.02 14.47
N GLY A 273 33.42 -28.22 13.64
CA GLY A 273 32.98 -29.53 13.16
C GLY A 273 31.98 -30.27 14.07
N GLN A 274 31.74 -29.81 15.29
CA GLN A 274 30.69 -30.35 16.16
C GLN A 274 29.36 -29.63 15.92
N GLN A 275 28.31 -30.39 15.61
CA GLN A 275 26.97 -29.81 15.44
C GLN A 275 26.44 -29.28 16.77
N LEU A 276 26.05 -28.00 16.80
CA LEU A 276 25.32 -27.41 17.93
C LEU A 276 23.82 -27.67 17.81
N GLY A 277 23.27 -27.53 16.61
CA GLY A 277 21.86 -27.82 16.31
C GLY A 277 21.30 -27.01 15.15
N GLU A 278 19.98 -27.02 15.01
CA GLU A 278 19.22 -26.22 14.04
C GLU A 278 18.79 -24.88 14.67
N ALA A 279 18.96 -23.79 13.92
CA ALA A 279 18.45 -22.47 14.26
C ALA A 279 17.40 -22.04 13.25
N VAL A 280 16.38 -21.34 13.75
CA VAL A 280 15.33 -20.72 12.95
C VAL A 280 15.39 -19.22 13.18
N LEU A 281 15.46 -18.47 12.11
CA LEU A 281 15.44 -17.01 12.12
C LEU A 281 14.21 -16.54 11.33
N ASN A 282 13.29 -15.80 11.97
CA ASN A 282 12.08 -15.25 11.32
C ASN A 282 12.38 -14.05 10.39
N VAL A 283 13.55 -14.09 9.78
CA VAL A 283 14.06 -13.10 8.85
C VAL A 283 14.62 -13.85 7.64
N PRO A 284 14.13 -13.57 6.42
CA PRO A 284 14.65 -14.19 5.21
C PRO A 284 16.02 -13.65 4.82
N GLY A 285 16.76 -14.43 4.04
CA GLY A 285 17.95 -13.98 3.33
C GLY A 285 19.26 -14.50 3.92
N ARG A 286 20.15 -14.93 3.03
CA ARG A 286 21.43 -15.55 3.40
C ARG A 286 22.35 -14.63 4.21
N HIS A 287 22.34 -13.33 3.94
CA HIS A 287 23.12 -12.35 4.73
C HIS A 287 22.61 -12.25 6.18
N ASN A 288 21.30 -12.39 6.41
CA ASN A 288 20.75 -12.38 7.77
C ASN A 288 21.06 -13.67 8.52
N VAL A 289 21.11 -14.81 7.82
CA VAL A 289 21.64 -16.06 8.39
C VAL A 289 23.10 -15.88 8.80
N GLN A 290 23.93 -15.27 7.95
CA GLN A 290 25.33 -15.00 8.28
C GLN A 290 25.46 -14.12 9.53
N ASN A 291 24.69 -13.03 9.61
CA ASN A 291 24.62 -12.16 10.78
C ASN A 291 24.22 -12.94 12.04
N ALA A 292 23.19 -13.79 11.93
CA ALA A 292 22.72 -14.63 13.03
C ALA A 292 23.79 -15.63 13.50
N ILE A 293 24.57 -16.22 12.60
CA ILE A 293 25.70 -17.10 12.99
C ILE A 293 26.75 -16.30 13.79
N GLY A 294 27.03 -15.05 13.39
CA GLY A 294 27.90 -14.15 14.16
C GLY A 294 27.37 -13.85 15.56
N VAL A 295 26.06 -13.64 15.70
CA VAL A 295 25.40 -13.47 17.01
C VAL A 295 25.44 -14.76 17.84
N ILE A 296 25.24 -15.92 17.20
CA ILE A 296 25.35 -17.23 17.87
C ILE A 296 26.77 -17.43 18.41
N ALA A 297 27.79 -17.14 17.60
CA ALA A 297 29.18 -17.23 18.02
C ALA A 297 29.43 -16.34 19.24
N LEU A 298 29.05 -15.06 19.19
CA LEU A 298 29.20 -14.13 20.29
C LEU A 298 28.47 -14.60 21.56
N ALA A 299 27.18 -14.94 21.45
CA ALA A 299 26.36 -15.33 22.60
C ALA A 299 26.82 -16.65 23.24
N ASN A 300 27.26 -17.61 22.43
CA ASN A 300 27.77 -18.89 22.92
C ASN A 300 29.10 -18.71 23.67
N GLU A 301 30.01 -17.87 23.19
CA GLU A 301 31.26 -17.51 23.90
C GLU A 301 31.02 -16.72 25.20
N LEU A 302 29.86 -16.03 25.32
CA LEU A 302 29.42 -15.42 26.57
C LEU A 302 28.76 -16.42 27.53
N GLY A 303 28.71 -17.71 27.18
CA GLY A 303 28.21 -18.79 28.03
C GLY A 303 26.70 -19.05 27.92
N ILE A 304 26.03 -18.50 26.90
CA ILE A 304 24.61 -18.78 26.65
C ILE A 304 24.49 -20.10 25.88
N SER A 305 23.68 -21.04 26.39
CA SER A 305 23.42 -22.31 25.72
C SER A 305 22.77 -22.13 24.34
N PHE A 306 23.19 -22.91 23.34
CA PHE A 306 22.68 -22.84 21.97
C PHE A 306 21.15 -22.89 21.90
N GLU A 307 20.49 -23.71 22.73
CA GLU A 307 19.03 -23.85 22.76
C GLU A 307 18.33 -22.53 23.09
N LYS A 308 18.88 -21.76 24.04
CA LYS A 308 18.36 -20.43 24.40
C LYS A 308 18.61 -19.42 23.29
N ILE A 309 19.77 -19.48 22.65
CA ILE A 309 20.10 -18.60 21.51
C ILE A 309 19.14 -18.86 20.35
N ALA A 310 18.98 -20.12 19.95
CA ALA A 310 18.08 -20.53 18.88
C ALA A 310 16.62 -20.17 19.18
N ALA A 311 16.16 -20.38 20.41
CA ALA A 311 14.82 -19.97 20.83
C ALA A 311 14.61 -18.44 20.79
N SER A 312 15.66 -17.67 21.10
CA SER A 312 15.60 -16.20 21.04
C SER A 312 15.61 -15.69 19.59
N LEU A 313 16.48 -16.24 18.73
CA LEU A 313 16.52 -15.89 17.30
C LEU A 313 15.20 -16.21 16.59
N ARG A 314 14.50 -17.27 16.99
CA ARG A 314 13.19 -17.60 16.45
C ARG A 314 12.14 -16.52 16.73
N LYS A 315 12.26 -15.77 17.83
CA LYS A 315 11.37 -14.65 18.16
C LYS A 315 11.79 -13.35 17.49
N PHE A 316 13.01 -13.27 16.95
CA PHE A 316 13.53 -12.05 16.36
C PHE A 316 12.79 -11.74 15.06
N GLU A 317 12.11 -10.60 15.05
CA GLU A 317 11.44 -10.04 13.89
C GLU A 317 12.25 -8.84 13.36
N HIS A 318 12.13 -8.56 12.07
CA HIS A 318 12.83 -7.46 11.44
C HIS A 318 12.42 -6.10 12.01
N ALA A 319 13.20 -5.06 11.71
CA ALA A 319 12.71 -3.69 11.76
C ALA A 319 11.36 -3.59 11.03
N ARG A 320 10.43 -2.75 11.51
CA ARG A 320 9.20 -2.50 10.74
C ARG A 320 9.56 -2.17 9.31
N ARG A 321 8.74 -2.64 8.36
CA ARG A 321 8.89 -2.34 6.94
C ARG A 321 10.17 -2.93 6.33
N ARG A 322 10.66 -4.08 6.79
CA ARG A 322 11.76 -4.81 6.11
C ARG A 322 11.26 -6.21 5.79
N PHE A 323 10.84 -6.40 4.54
CA PHE A 323 10.10 -7.56 4.05
C PHE A 323 8.97 -7.98 5.00
N GLU A 324 8.24 -7.01 5.54
CA GLU A 324 7.22 -7.21 6.56
C GLU A 324 5.93 -7.69 5.92
N ILE A 325 5.45 -8.87 6.31
CA ILE A 325 4.18 -9.42 5.81
C ILE A 325 3.02 -8.64 6.46
N LYS A 326 2.22 -7.95 5.63
CA LYS A 326 1.02 -7.23 6.08
C LYS A 326 -0.25 -8.06 5.94
N TYR A 327 -0.27 -9.00 5.00
CA TYR A 327 -1.39 -9.89 4.77
C TYR A 327 -0.93 -11.14 4.02
N ALA A 328 -1.49 -12.30 4.38
CA ALA A 328 -1.22 -13.56 3.70
C ALA A 328 -2.50 -14.41 3.62
N SER A 329 -2.79 -14.92 2.44
CA SER A 329 -3.73 -16.01 2.18
C SER A 329 -3.16 -16.96 1.13
N ASP A 330 -3.90 -18.04 0.83
CA ASP A 330 -3.55 -18.93 -0.28
C ASP A 330 -3.49 -18.17 -1.61
N ARG A 331 -4.37 -17.17 -1.78
CA ARG A 331 -4.49 -16.39 -3.01
C ARG A 331 -3.54 -15.21 -3.10
N PHE A 332 -3.20 -14.55 -1.99
CA PHE A 332 -2.42 -13.31 -2.03
C PHE A 332 -1.38 -13.22 -0.91
N LEU A 333 -0.29 -12.52 -1.19
CA LEU A 333 0.73 -12.17 -0.19
C LEU A 333 1.09 -10.68 -0.32
N LEU A 334 0.90 -9.90 0.73
CA LEU A 334 1.25 -8.47 0.77
C LEU A 334 2.43 -8.26 1.70
N VAL A 335 3.47 -7.59 1.19
CA VAL A 335 4.74 -7.36 1.89
C VAL A 335 5.11 -5.87 1.78
N ASP A 336 5.54 -5.27 2.89
CA ASP A 336 6.08 -3.91 2.94
C ASP A 336 7.60 -3.93 3.15
N ASP A 337 8.33 -3.17 2.33
CA ASP A 337 9.77 -2.99 2.43
C ASP A 337 10.19 -1.51 2.33
N TYR A 338 11.20 -1.15 3.12
CA TYR A 338 11.79 0.18 3.20
C TYR A 338 12.74 0.47 2.03
N ALA A 339 13.01 -0.52 1.18
CA ALA A 339 13.85 -0.43 0.00
C ALA A 339 13.50 0.80 -0.84
N HIS A 340 14.48 1.68 -0.98
CA HIS A 340 14.34 2.94 -1.71
C HIS A 340 15.57 3.26 -2.57
N HIS A 341 16.68 2.55 -2.34
CA HIS A 341 17.85 2.56 -3.21
C HIS A 341 17.78 1.42 -4.25
N PRO A 342 18.29 1.60 -5.50
CA PRO A 342 18.22 0.57 -6.53
C PRO A 342 18.75 -0.82 -6.13
N SER A 343 19.83 -0.90 -5.35
CA SER A 343 20.38 -2.18 -4.87
C SER A 343 19.44 -2.90 -3.88
N GLU A 344 18.79 -2.15 -2.99
CA GLU A 344 17.81 -2.69 -2.03
C GLU A 344 16.56 -3.21 -2.75
N ILE A 345 16.10 -2.48 -3.77
CA ILE A 345 14.93 -2.86 -4.58
C ILE A 345 15.19 -4.19 -5.29
N ARG A 346 16.36 -4.35 -5.93
CA ARG A 346 16.75 -5.63 -6.56
C ARG A 346 16.80 -6.77 -5.55
N ALA A 347 17.39 -6.55 -4.38
CA ALA A 347 17.47 -7.57 -3.33
C ALA A 347 16.07 -7.98 -2.84
N THR A 348 15.17 -7.01 -2.67
CA THR A 348 13.79 -7.22 -2.25
C THR A 348 12.99 -8.01 -3.30
N LEU A 349 13.05 -7.59 -4.56
CA LEU A 349 12.35 -8.26 -5.65
C LEU A 349 12.87 -9.68 -5.91
N LYS A 350 14.18 -9.89 -5.82
CA LYS A 350 14.78 -11.23 -5.90
C LYS A 350 14.30 -12.15 -4.78
N THR A 351 14.17 -11.61 -3.56
CA THR A 351 13.59 -12.34 -2.42
C THR A 351 12.13 -12.67 -2.69
N ALA A 352 11.33 -11.71 -3.18
CA ALA A 352 9.94 -11.94 -3.55
C ALA A 352 9.78 -13.00 -4.64
N ARG A 353 10.66 -13.05 -5.65
CA ARG A 353 10.66 -14.11 -6.67
C ARG A 353 10.96 -15.50 -6.10
N SER A 354 11.81 -15.59 -5.08
CA SER A 354 12.14 -16.87 -4.43
C SER A 354 10.94 -17.53 -3.71
N THR A 355 9.88 -16.76 -3.43
CA THR A 355 8.65 -17.24 -2.77
C THR A 355 7.78 -18.13 -3.66
N ARG A 356 8.12 -18.29 -4.94
CA ARG A 356 7.38 -19.08 -5.95
C ARG A 356 5.92 -18.65 -6.17
N ARG A 357 5.57 -17.41 -5.82
CA ARG A 357 4.31 -16.77 -6.20
C ARG A 357 4.26 -16.54 -7.72
N LYS A 358 3.06 -16.52 -8.31
CA LYS A 358 2.91 -16.48 -9.78
C LYS A 358 3.39 -15.17 -10.37
N ARG A 359 3.06 -14.05 -9.73
CA ARG A 359 3.46 -12.71 -10.15
C ARG A 359 3.89 -11.86 -8.96
N VAL A 360 4.75 -10.88 -9.22
CA VAL A 360 5.20 -9.85 -8.28
C VAL A 360 4.72 -8.48 -8.78
N LEU A 361 3.84 -7.85 -8.01
CA LEU A 361 3.27 -6.53 -8.28
C LEU A 361 3.87 -5.53 -7.29
N ALA A 362 4.65 -4.57 -7.78
CA ALA A 362 5.32 -3.57 -6.95
C ALA A 362 4.59 -2.23 -7.01
N MET A 363 4.30 -1.63 -5.85
CA MET A 363 4.05 -0.20 -5.72
C MET A 363 5.28 0.48 -5.12
N PHE A 364 5.81 1.49 -5.80
CA PHE A 364 7.06 2.12 -5.43
C PHE A 364 6.90 3.63 -5.26
N GLN A 365 7.33 4.15 -4.11
CA GLN A 365 7.39 5.58 -3.84
C GLN A 365 8.84 6.04 -3.77
N PRO A 366 9.32 6.82 -4.76
CA PRO A 366 10.65 7.42 -4.72
C PRO A 366 10.80 8.31 -3.48
N HIS A 367 11.98 8.32 -2.87
CA HIS A 367 12.26 9.12 -1.67
C HIS A 367 13.36 10.15 -1.96
N ARG A 368 13.01 11.45 -1.81
CA ARG A 368 13.79 12.66 -2.13
C ARG A 368 13.96 12.92 -3.63
N PHE A 369 13.87 14.20 -4.01
CA PHE A 369 14.09 14.65 -5.39
C PHE A 369 15.57 14.57 -5.77
N SER A 370 16.46 14.91 -4.83
CA SER A 370 17.92 14.87 -5.02
C SER A 370 18.41 13.47 -5.43
N ARG A 371 17.96 12.43 -4.71
CA ARG A 371 18.26 11.02 -4.99
C ARG A 371 17.65 10.56 -6.30
N THR A 372 16.37 10.89 -6.53
CA THR A 372 15.66 10.55 -7.77
C THR A 372 16.44 11.06 -8.98
N LYS A 373 16.93 12.31 -8.92
CA LYS A 373 17.77 12.88 -9.96
C LYS A 373 19.12 12.17 -10.10
N ALA A 374 19.82 11.96 -8.98
CA ALA A 374 21.18 11.39 -8.99
C ALA A 374 21.24 9.93 -9.46
N LEU A 375 20.22 9.14 -9.12
CA LEU A 375 20.19 7.70 -9.37
C LEU A 375 19.19 7.29 -10.45
N CYS A 376 18.57 8.24 -11.17
CA CYS A 376 17.53 7.98 -12.17
C CYS A 376 17.89 6.78 -13.05
N HIS A 377 19.06 6.82 -13.70
CA HIS A 377 19.51 5.75 -14.58
C HIS A 377 19.67 4.37 -13.93
N LYS A 378 20.00 4.33 -12.63
CA LYS A 378 20.15 3.07 -11.88
C LYS A 378 18.81 2.45 -11.48
N PHE A 379 17.71 3.20 -11.55
CA PHE A 379 16.37 2.64 -11.32
C PHE A 379 15.85 1.85 -12.53
N GLY A 380 16.38 2.09 -13.74
CA GLY A 380 15.88 1.47 -14.97
C GLY A 380 15.83 -0.05 -14.94
N ASP A 381 16.88 -0.69 -14.44
CA ASP A 381 17.04 -2.16 -14.30
C ASP A 381 16.74 -2.65 -12.87
N ALA A 382 16.36 -1.77 -11.95
CA ALA A 382 16.14 -2.15 -10.55
C ALA A 382 14.88 -3.02 -10.36
N PHE A 383 13.95 -2.99 -11.32
CA PHE A 383 12.63 -3.62 -11.23
C PHE A 383 12.43 -4.83 -12.15
N ASP A 384 13.49 -5.36 -12.76
CA ASP A 384 13.40 -6.48 -13.73
C ASP A 384 12.75 -7.74 -13.15
N ASP A 385 12.86 -7.95 -11.84
CA ASP A 385 12.25 -9.06 -11.12
C ASP A 385 10.77 -8.79 -10.74
N ALA A 386 10.17 -7.66 -11.11
CA ALA A 386 8.72 -7.41 -10.97
C ALA A 386 7.97 -7.74 -12.28
N ASP A 387 6.69 -8.13 -12.19
CA ASP A 387 5.83 -8.27 -13.38
C ASP A 387 5.09 -6.96 -13.67
N ARG A 388 4.74 -6.22 -12.62
CA ARG A 388 4.05 -4.93 -12.67
C ARG A 388 4.68 -3.97 -11.68
N VAL A 389 4.80 -2.70 -12.07
CA VAL A 389 5.35 -1.64 -11.24
C VAL A 389 4.46 -0.41 -11.35
N VAL A 390 3.89 0.04 -10.23
CA VAL A 390 3.18 1.31 -10.13
C VAL A 390 4.08 2.28 -9.37
N VAL A 391 4.58 3.30 -10.05
CA VAL A 391 5.43 4.33 -9.44
C VAL A 391 4.56 5.51 -9.03
N THR A 392 4.68 5.94 -7.78
CA THR A 392 3.99 7.14 -7.27
C THR A 392 4.83 8.39 -7.50
N ASP A 393 4.28 9.57 -7.22
CA ASP A 393 5.12 10.77 -7.13
C ASP A 393 6.10 10.71 -5.93
N VAL A 394 7.12 11.56 -5.97
CA VAL A 394 8.25 11.57 -5.04
C VAL A 394 7.79 11.98 -3.63
N TYR A 395 8.16 11.18 -2.62
CA TYR A 395 8.07 11.60 -1.23
C TYR A 395 9.19 12.62 -0.94
N PRO A 396 8.87 13.89 -0.62
CA PRO A 396 9.85 14.97 -0.61
C PRO A 396 10.86 14.87 0.53
N ALA A 397 10.46 14.33 1.69
CA ALA A 397 11.27 14.31 2.91
C ALA A 397 11.92 15.68 3.22
N SER A 398 11.10 16.73 3.17
CA SER A 398 11.47 18.14 3.38
C SER A 398 12.31 18.80 2.27
N GLU A 399 12.48 18.16 1.11
CA GLU A 399 13.09 18.80 -0.06
C GLU A 399 12.08 19.61 -0.88
N THR A 400 12.53 20.75 -1.41
CA THR A 400 11.79 21.49 -2.43
C THR A 400 11.78 20.69 -3.75
N PRO A 401 10.64 20.60 -4.45
CA PRO A 401 10.58 19.96 -5.77
C PRO A 401 11.64 20.48 -6.73
N ILE A 402 12.33 19.56 -7.42
CA ILE A 402 13.30 19.89 -8.46
C ILE A 402 12.56 19.89 -9.81
N PRO A 403 12.57 20.99 -10.59
CA PRO A 403 11.91 21.03 -11.89
C PRO A 403 12.34 19.88 -12.81
N GLY A 404 11.35 19.19 -13.39
CA GLY A 404 11.57 18.05 -14.29
C GLY A 404 11.84 16.71 -13.61
N ILE A 405 11.87 16.66 -12.26
CA ILE A 405 12.07 15.43 -11.49
C ILE A 405 10.78 15.08 -10.77
N SER A 406 10.22 13.91 -11.08
CA SER A 406 9.03 13.35 -10.44
C SER A 406 9.08 11.82 -10.47
N GLY A 407 8.04 11.16 -9.94
CA GLY A 407 7.88 9.71 -10.10
C GLY A 407 7.79 9.26 -11.57
N GLN A 408 7.25 10.11 -12.45
CA GLN A 408 7.19 9.85 -13.89
C GLN A 408 8.58 9.65 -14.47
N THR A 409 9.58 10.42 -14.00
CA THR A 409 10.97 10.30 -14.48
C THR A 409 11.53 8.89 -14.25
N ILE A 410 11.19 8.25 -13.11
CA ILE A 410 11.57 6.87 -12.82
C ILE A 410 10.77 5.88 -13.67
N ALA A 411 9.45 6.09 -13.81
CA ALA A 411 8.61 5.22 -14.63
C ALA A 411 9.07 5.19 -16.10
N ASP A 412 9.42 6.35 -16.66
CA ASP A 412 9.95 6.49 -18.01
C ASP A 412 11.29 5.78 -18.17
N GLU A 413 12.16 5.85 -17.16
CA GLU A 413 13.46 5.20 -17.19
C GLU A 413 13.34 3.66 -17.12
N ILE A 414 12.43 3.13 -16.30
CA ILE A 414 12.08 1.71 -16.25
C ILE A 414 11.53 1.24 -17.60
N ALA A 415 10.62 2.02 -18.21
CA ALA A 415 10.07 1.72 -19.52
C ALA A 415 11.16 1.75 -20.62
N ARG A 416 12.06 2.73 -20.58
CA ARG A 416 13.19 2.89 -21.50
C ARG A 416 14.18 1.73 -21.40
N HIS A 417 14.35 1.15 -20.22
CA HIS A 417 15.18 -0.05 -20.02
C HIS A 417 14.53 -1.32 -20.60
N GLY A 418 13.22 -1.29 -20.87
CA GLY A 418 12.49 -2.35 -21.58
C GLY A 418 11.39 -3.03 -20.75
N HIS A 419 11.20 -2.64 -19.49
CA HIS A 419 10.17 -3.22 -18.63
C HIS A 419 8.77 -2.70 -19.02
N ARG A 420 7.95 -3.57 -19.64
CA ARG A 420 6.63 -3.20 -20.20
C ARG A 420 5.50 -3.08 -19.18
N GLY A 421 5.74 -3.51 -17.95
CA GLY A 421 4.73 -3.56 -16.89
C GLY A 421 4.66 -2.33 -15.99
N VAL A 422 5.31 -1.22 -16.35
CA VAL A 422 5.39 -0.02 -15.50
C VAL A 422 4.27 0.99 -15.81
N SER A 423 3.75 1.64 -14.78
CA SER A 423 2.83 2.78 -14.89
C SER A 423 3.14 3.83 -13.81
N TYR A 424 2.73 5.08 -14.08
CA TYR A 424 2.84 6.19 -13.13
C TYR A 424 1.47 6.56 -12.58
N GLN A 425 1.38 6.72 -11.26
CA GLN A 425 0.17 7.17 -10.56
C GLN A 425 0.49 8.44 -9.75
N PRO A 426 0.09 9.63 -10.23
CA PRO A 426 0.39 10.89 -9.55
C PRO A 426 -0.43 11.09 -8.27
N ARG A 427 -1.60 10.45 -8.13
CA ARG A 427 -2.45 10.54 -6.93
C ARG A 427 -2.09 9.41 -5.98
N PHE A 428 -1.36 9.74 -4.92
CA PHE A 428 -0.86 8.76 -3.95
C PHE A 428 -1.99 7.88 -3.39
N GLU A 429 -3.13 8.49 -3.10
CA GLU A 429 -4.34 7.86 -2.60
C GLU A 429 -5.03 6.89 -3.58
N TRP A 430 -4.58 6.79 -4.83
CA TRP A 430 -5.15 5.88 -5.84
C TRP A 430 -4.25 4.70 -6.17
N VAL A 431 -3.03 4.66 -5.64
CA VAL A 431 -2.03 3.62 -5.98
C VAL A 431 -2.50 2.22 -5.59
N HIS A 432 -3.15 2.09 -4.44
CA HIS A 432 -3.75 0.82 -4.01
C HIS A 432 -4.88 0.37 -4.95
N ARG A 433 -5.58 1.31 -5.60
CA ARG A 433 -6.66 1.02 -6.54
C ARG A 433 -6.14 0.42 -7.83
N ASP A 434 -5.06 0.99 -8.36
CA ASP A 434 -4.39 0.49 -9.57
C ASP A 434 -3.90 -0.95 -9.36
N ILE A 435 -3.20 -1.20 -8.24
CA ILE A 435 -2.72 -2.54 -7.88
C ILE A 435 -3.88 -3.50 -7.61
N GLY A 436 -4.89 -3.07 -6.84
CA GLY A 436 -6.05 -3.90 -6.53
C GLY A 436 -6.85 -4.31 -7.78
N ASN A 437 -6.93 -3.44 -8.79
CA ASN A 437 -7.63 -3.75 -10.04
C ASN A 437 -6.93 -4.81 -10.92
N MET A 438 -5.62 -4.98 -10.76
CA MET A 438 -4.84 -5.94 -11.56
C MET A 438 -4.57 -7.27 -10.85
N LEU A 439 -5.06 -7.45 -9.61
CA LEU A 439 -4.84 -8.64 -8.81
C LEU A 439 -5.37 -9.91 -9.48
N ASP A 440 -4.61 -10.98 -9.32
CA ASP A 440 -4.99 -12.34 -9.70
C ASP A 440 -4.51 -13.35 -8.64
N ALA A 441 -5.16 -14.51 -8.57
CA ALA A 441 -4.86 -15.53 -7.59
C ALA A 441 -3.44 -16.09 -7.75
N GLY A 442 -2.64 -15.95 -6.70
CA GLY A 442 -1.24 -16.33 -6.62
C GLY A 442 -0.27 -15.16 -6.64
N ASP A 443 -0.75 -13.91 -6.64
CA ASP A 443 0.07 -12.72 -6.65
C ASP A 443 0.76 -12.43 -5.31
N LEU A 444 1.96 -11.88 -5.41
CA LEU A 444 2.68 -11.20 -4.35
C LEU A 444 2.67 -9.69 -4.63
N ILE A 445 2.27 -8.90 -3.66
CA ILE A 445 2.22 -7.44 -3.73
C ILE A 445 3.29 -6.87 -2.80
N LEU A 446 4.14 -6.00 -3.32
CA LEU A 446 5.17 -5.29 -2.58
C LEU A 446 4.87 -3.80 -2.53
N SER A 447 4.85 -3.21 -1.33
CA SER A 447 5.12 -1.77 -1.20
C SER A 447 6.59 -1.55 -0.91
N MET A 448 7.21 -0.66 -1.68
CA MET A 448 8.63 -0.32 -1.54
C MET A 448 8.80 1.19 -1.43
N GLY A 449 9.50 1.65 -0.38
CA GLY A 449 9.92 3.04 -0.26
C GLY A 449 10.01 3.52 1.19
N ALA A 450 10.90 4.47 1.45
CA ALA A 450 11.14 5.02 2.78
C ALA A 450 10.06 6.01 3.26
N GLY A 451 9.18 6.48 2.37
CA GLY A 451 8.09 7.39 2.67
C GLY A 451 6.87 6.69 3.29
N ASN A 452 5.67 7.15 2.95
CA ASN A 452 4.42 6.67 3.51
C ASN A 452 3.68 5.61 2.67
N ILE A 453 4.29 5.06 1.62
CA ILE A 453 3.68 4.05 0.72
C ILE A 453 3.03 2.83 1.41
N HIS A 454 3.55 2.43 2.57
CA HIS A 454 2.99 1.35 3.39
C HIS A 454 1.53 1.58 3.83
N GLU A 455 1.09 2.83 3.91
CA GLU A 455 -0.31 3.20 4.20
C GLU A 455 -1.24 2.68 3.09
N GLN A 456 -0.82 2.77 1.83
CA GLN A 456 -1.59 2.29 0.68
C GLN A 456 -1.68 0.76 0.65
N LEU A 457 -0.59 0.06 1.01
CA LEU A 457 -0.62 -1.39 1.17
C LEU A 457 -1.59 -1.82 2.29
N SER A 458 -1.64 -1.04 3.38
CA SER A 458 -2.52 -1.34 4.52
C SER A 458 -4.00 -1.18 4.16
N ILE A 459 -4.36 -0.18 3.34
CA ILE A 459 -5.71 -0.02 2.79
C ILE A 459 -6.07 -1.23 1.92
N LEU A 460 -5.18 -1.63 1.00
CA LEU A 460 -5.39 -2.79 0.15
C LEU A 460 -5.56 -4.08 0.95
N ALA A 461 -4.76 -4.28 2.00
CA ALA A 461 -4.87 -5.43 2.89
C ALA A 461 -6.24 -5.50 3.59
N ALA A 462 -6.74 -4.37 4.09
CA ALA A 462 -8.06 -4.30 4.72
C ALA A 462 -9.19 -4.63 3.73
N ASP A 463 -9.13 -4.09 2.51
CA ASP A 463 -10.12 -4.38 1.47
C ASP A 463 -10.02 -5.85 1.01
N LEU A 464 -8.83 -6.44 0.94
CA LEU A 464 -8.65 -7.86 0.62
C LEU A 464 -9.30 -8.80 1.64
N VAL A 465 -9.25 -8.47 2.94
CA VAL A 465 -9.94 -9.25 3.98
C VAL A 465 -11.45 -9.32 3.69
N ILE A 466 -12.05 -8.21 3.27
CA ILE A 466 -13.48 -8.15 2.92
C ILE A 466 -13.71 -8.90 1.60
N ALA A 467 -12.87 -8.71 0.58
CA ALA A 467 -12.99 -9.36 -0.71
C ALA A 467 -12.93 -10.89 -0.62
N GLU A 468 -12.08 -11.45 0.25
CA GLU A 468 -12.02 -12.91 0.44
C GLU A 468 -13.27 -13.46 1.14
N LYS A 469 -13.85 -12.72 2.10
CA LYS A 469 -15.14 -13.08 2.70
C LYS A 469 -16.27 -13.04 1.64
N LEU A 470 -16.30 -12.00 0.81
CA LEU A 470 -17.25 -11.90 -0.30
C LEU A 470 -17.07 -13.06 -1.30
N LYS A 471 -15.83 -13.44 -1.61
CA LYS A 471 -15.51 -14.56 -2.51
C LYS A 471 -15.98 -15.89 -1.93
N ALA A 472 -15.84 -16.09 -0.61
CA ALA A 472 -16.36 -17.28 0.06
C ALA A 472 -17.89 -17.40 -0.05
N ILE A 473 -18.62 -16.28 0.06
CA ILE A 473 -20.08 -16.25 -0.07
C ILE A 473 -20.53 -16.60 -1.49
N VAL A 474 -19.92 -15.99 -2.52
CA VAL A 474 -20.34 -16.23 -3.91
C VAL A 474 -19.79 -17.53 -4.51
N GLY A 475 -18.92 -18.22 -3.78
CA GLY A 475 -18.34 -19.50 -4.17
C GLY A 475 -17.36 -19.41 -5.35
N GLU A 476 -16.94 -20.57 -5.86
CA GLU A 476 -15.97 -20.66 -6.95
C GLU A 476 -16.50 -20.06 -8.26
N GLU A 477 -17.78 -20.29 -8.59
CA GLU A 477 -18.41 -19.82 -9.83
C GLU A 477 -18.72 -18.32 -9.85
N GLY A 478 -18.86 -17.70 -8.68
CA GLY A 478 -19.02 -16.26 -8.54
C GLY A 478 -17.71 -15.50 -8.74
N ASP A 479 -17.79 -14.19 -8.95
CA ASP A 479 -16.60 -13.37 -9.18
C ASP A 479 -16.53 -12.20 -8.19
N VAL A 480 -15.32 -11.87 -7.76
CA VAL A 480 -15.04 -10.73 -6.88
C VAL A 480 -13.80 -10.01 -7.38
N ARG A 481 -13.95 -8.72 -7.72
CA ARG A 481 -12.87 -7.85 -8.21
C ARG A 481 -12.79 -6.59 -7.36
N LEU A 482 -11.57 -6.17 -7.03
CA LEU A 482 -11.33 -4.89 -6.35
C LEU A 482 -11.20 -3.75 -7.36
N TYR A 483 -11.76 -2.59 -6.99
CA TYR A 483 -11.64 -1.32 -7.72
C TYR A 483 -11.97 -1.42 -9.23
N GLU A 484 -12.96 -2.23 -9.60
CA GLU A 484 -13.32 -2.46 -11.01
C GLU A 484 -13.91 -1.18 -11.64
N PRO A 485 -13.33 -0.65 -12.73
CA PRO A 485 -13.83 0.58 -13.36
C PRO A 485 -15.26 0.41 -13.87
N LEU A 486 -16.19 1.19 -13.33
CA LEU A 486 -17.60 1.14 -13.74
C LEU A 486 -17.81 1.69 -15.15
N SER A 487 -16.85 2.41 -15.72
CA SER A 487 -16.79 2.74 -17.14
C SER A 487 -16.80 1.52 -18.07
N LYS A 488 -16.41 0.32 -17.59
CA LYS A 488 -16.57 -0.94 -18.35
C LYS A 488 -18.01 -1.47 -18.35
N HIS A 489 -18.82 -1.04 -17.37
CA HIS A 489 -20.13 -1.59 -17.04
C HIS A 489 -21.30 -0.62 -17.25
N THR A 490 -21.03 0.62 -17.66
CA THR A 490 -22.03 1.61 -18.09
C THR A 490 -22.08 1.75 -19.61
N THR A 491 -23.25 2.03 -20.19
CA THR A 491 -23.37 2.26 -21.64
C THR A 491 -22.75 3.57 -22.08
N LEU A 492 -22.71 4.57 -21.19
CA LEU A 492 -21.99 5.83 -21.38
C LEU A 492 -20.47 5.63 -21.41
N ARG A 493 -19.98 4.51 -20.86
CA ARG A 493 -18.57 4.18 -20.63
C ARG A 493 -17.82 5.24 -19.83
N VAL A 494 -18.47 5.71 -18.78
CA VAL A 494 -17.97 6.68 -17.80
C VAL A 494 -18.24 6.11 -16.42
N GLY A 495 -17.32 6.35 -15.48
CA GLY A 495 -17.46 5.90 -14.10
C GLY A 495 -16.14 5.50 -13.46
N GLY A 496 -15.95 5.94 -12.23
CA GLY A 496 -14.87 5.52 -11.35
C GLY A 496 -15.00 4.05 -10.90
N PRO A 497 -14.16 3.61 -9.95
CA PRO A 497 -14.10 2.21 -9.53
C PRO A 497 -15.29 1.80 -8.63
N ALA A 498 -15.76 0.56 -8.76
CA ALA A 498 -16.48 -0.12 -7.69
C ALA A 498 -15.47 -0.64 -6.67
N GLN A 499 -15.59 -0.26 -5.39
CA GLN A 499 -14.65 -0.74 -4.36
C GLN A 499 -14.60 -2.28 -4.32
N PHE A 500 -15.78 -2.92 -4.20
CA PHE A 500 -15.93 -4.36 -4.37
C PHE A 500 -16.95 -4.64 -5.48
N TRP A 501 -16.49 -5.16 -6.62
CA TRP A 501 -17.37 -5.67 -7.67
C TRP A 501 -17.66 -7.14 -7.45
N VAL A 502 -18.94 -7.52 -7.39
CA VAL A 502 -19.36 -8.89 -7.06
C VAL A 502 -20.39 -9.41 -8.06
N GLU A 503 -20.14 -10.61 -8.61
CA GLU A 503 -21.05 -11.30 -9.53
C GLU A 503 -21.53 -12.63 -8.91
N PRO A 504 -22.69 -12.66 -8.22
CA PRO A 504 -23.30 -13.91 -7.77
C PRO A 504 -23.91 -14.67 -8.95
N ARG A 505 -23.95 -16.01 -8.86
CA ARG A 505 -24.53 -16.89 -9.90
C ARG A 505 -25.92 -17.44 -9.56
N ASN A 506 -26.35 -17.34 -8.31
CA ASN A 506 -27.64 -17.85 -7.86
C ASN A 506 -28.26 -16.95 -6.79
N GLU A 507 -29.55 -17.17 -6.55
CA GLU A 507 -30.35 -16.38 -5.60
C GLU A 507 -29.83 -16.50 -4.15
N ASN A 508 -29.43 -17.71 -3.72
CA ASN A 508 -28.95 -17.95 -2.36
C ASN A 508 -27.68 -17.15 -2.05
N ALA A 509 -26.70 -17.17 -2.94
CA ALA A 509 -25.47 -16.40 -2.80
C ALA A 509 -25.75 -14.89 -2.76
N PHE A 510 -26.73 -14.41 -3.53
CA PHE A 510 -27.12 -13.00 -3.50
C PHE A 510 -27.82 -12.62 -2.18
N ALA A 511 -28.69 -13.49 -1.66
CA ALA A 511 -29.32 -13.32 -0.35
C ALA A 511 -28.29 -13.28 0.79
N GLU A 512 -27.31 -14.18 0.79
CA GLU A 512 -26.23 -14.18 1.77
C GLU A 512 -25.34 -12.94 1.66
N LEU A 513 -25.07 -12.47 0.44
CA LEU A 513 -24.34 -11.23 0.20
C LEU A 513 -25.04 -10.02 0.82
N ILE A 514 -26.36 -9.91 0.68
CA ILE A 514 -27.18 -8.84 1.29
C ILE A 514 -27.04 -8.89 2.82
N ARG A 515 -27.19 -10.08 3.41
CA ARG A 515 -27.06 -10.27 4.87
C ARG A 515 -25.67 -9.89 5.37
N PHE A 516 -24.63 -10.30 4.65
CA PHE A 516 -23.24 -9.99 4.99
C PHE A 516 -22.97 -8.48 4.92
N CYS A 517 -23.39 -7.82 3.85
CA CYS A 517 -23.19 -6.38 3.71
C CYS A 517 -23.89 -5.62 4.83
N ARG A 518 -25.09 -6.05 5.23
CA ARG A 518 -25.79 -5.47 6.38
C ARG A 518 -25.05 -5.70 7.70
N SER A 519 -24.56 -6.91 7.98
CA SER A 519 -23.87 -7.19 9.25
C SER A 519 -22.55 -6.44 9.39
N GLU A 520 -21.85 -6.20 8.27
CA GLU A 520 -20.58 -5.47 8.22
C GLU A 520 -20.78 -3.96 7.96
N ASN A 521 -22.04 -3.48 7.91
CA ASN A 521 -22.40 -2.09 7.61
C ASN A 521 -21.75 -1.57 6.30
N LEU A 522 -21.69 -2.43 5.29
CA LEU A 522 -21.19 -2.13 3.96
C LEU A 522 -22.34 -1.63 3.08
N PRO A 523 -22.21 -0.45 2.45
CA PRO A 523 -23.17 -0.01 1.43
C PRO A 523 -23.26 -1.03 0.29
N LEU A 524 -24.48 -1.33 -0.13
CA LEU A 524 -24.77 -2.24 -1.24
C LEU A 524 -25.42 -1.47 -2.37
N PHE A 525 -24.90 -1.62 -3.59
CA PHE A 525 -25.48 -1.05 -4.80
C PHE A 525 -25.62 -2.14 -5.86
N VAL A 526 -26.77 -2.21 -6.53
CA VAL A 526 -27.00 -3.21 -7.58
C VAL A 526 -27.02 -2.56 -8.94
N ILE A 527 -26.23 -3.09 -9.87
CA ILE A 527 -26.14 -2.61 -11.23
C ILE A 527 -26.51 -3.70 -12.23
N GLY A 528 -27.44 -3.38 -13.13
CA GLY A 528 -27.71 -4.18 -14.31
C GLY A 528 -26.68 -3.89 -15.41
N ARG A 529 -27.13 -3.49 -16.59
CA ARG A 529 -26.25 -3.15 -17.73
C ARG A 529 -25.72 -1.70 -17.74
N GLY A 530 -26.01 -0.94 -16.69
CA GLY A 530 -25.61 0.46 -16.56
C GLY A 530 -26.12 1.39 -17.68
N SER A 531 -27.30 1.12 -18.23
CA SER A 531 -27.82 1.83 -19.41
C SER A 531 -28.38 3.23 -19.13
N ASN A 532 -28.80 3.51 -17.90
CA ASN A 532 -29.35 4.80 -17.46
C ASN A 532 -28.54 5.34 -16.25
N LEU A 533 -27.24 5.07 -16.21
CA LEU A 533 -26.36 5.44 -15.09
C LEU A 533 -25.23 6.36 -15.57
N LEU A 534 -24.99 7.40 -14.79
CA LEU A 534 -23.78 8.22 -14.81
C LEU A 534 -23.11 8.05 -13.44
N VAL A 535 -22.05 7.26 -13.41
CA VAL A 535 -21.26 7.03 -12.19
C VAL A 535 -20.18 8.11 -12.11
N ARG A 536 -20.03 8.74 -10.94
CA ARG A 536 -19.01 9.76 -10.70
C ARG A 536 -17.58 9.17 -10.71
N ASP A 537 -16.59 10.03 -10.91
CA ASP A 537 -15.19 9.64 -11.11
C ASP A 537 -14.53 9.01 -9.86
N GLY A 538 -15.02 9.32 -8.65
CA GLY A 538 -14.57 8.68 -7.40
C GLY A 538 -15.08 7.24 -7.26
N GLY A 539 -16.10 6.86 -8.03
CA GLY A 539 -16.66 5.52 -8.06
C GLY A 539 -17.75 5.27 -7.02
N ILE A 540 -17.99 4.02 -6.67
CA ILE A 540 -18.98 3.60 -5.67
C ILE A 540 -18.27 2.85 -4.54
N ARG A 541 -18.38 3.40 -3.33
CA ARG A 541 -17.90 2.78 -2.09
C ARG A 541 -18.80 1.61 -1.69
N GLY A 542 -18.21 0.57 -1.09
CA GLY A 542 -18.91 -0.65 -0.70
C GLY A 542 -19.07 -1.64 -1.85
N VAL A 543 -20.10 -2.48 -1.75
CA VAL A 543 -20.31 -3.63 -2.62
C VAL A 543 -21.22 -3.26 -3.78
N VAL A 544 -20.69 -3.37 -5.00
CA VAL A 544 -21.45 -3.24 -6.24
C VAL A 544 -21.74 -4.64 -6.78
N VAL A 545 -23.01 -5.03 -6.77
CA VAL A 545 -23.47 -6.34 -7.23
C VAL A 545 -23.92 -6.24 -8.67
N HIS A 546 -23.45 -7.17 -9.49
CA HIS A 546 -23.94 -7.40 -10.84
C HIS A 546 -24.50 -8.82 -10.97
N PRO A 547 -25.81 -9.03 -10.72
CA PRO A 547 -26.45 -10.34 -10.85
C PRO A 547 -26.44 -10.79 -12.31
N ARG A 548 -25.58 -11.76 -12.61
CA ARG A 548 -25.35 -12.23 -13.98
C ARG A 548 -24.88 -13.68 -14.00
N GLY A 549 -25.31 -14.42 -15.03
CA GLY A 549 -25.01 -15.84 -15.18
C GLY A 549 -25.84 -16.70 -14.21
N GLY A 550 -25.70 -18.02 -14.34
CA GLY A 550 -26.49 -18.97 -13.55
C GLY A 550 -27.98 -18.65 -13.59
N ASP A 551 -28.62 -18.52 -12.42
CA ASP A 551 -30.05 -18.24 -12.31
C ASP A 551 -30.46 -16.90 -12.92
N PHE A 552 -29.57 -15.91 -12.93
CA PHE A 552 -29.89 -14.55 -13.37
C PHE A 552 -29.97 -14.41 -14.89
N ASP A 553 -29.36 -15.30 -15.67
CA ASP A 553 -29.42 -15.29 -17.13
C ASP A 553 -30.41 -16.33 -17.69
N LYS A 554 -31.02 -17.17 -16.85
CA LYS A 554 -31.98 -18.19 -17.28
C LYS A 554 -33.24 -17.56 -17.87
N ILE A 555 -33.70 -18.16 -18.97
CA ILE A 555 -35.00 -17.88 -19.60
C ILE A 555 -35.71 -19.20 -19.83
N GLU A 556 -36.88 -19.34 -19.24
CA GLU A 556 -37.72 -20.54 -19.33
C GLU A 556 -39.08 -20.16 -19.89
N VAL A 557 -39.60 -20.96 -20.82
CA VAL A 557 -40.91 -20.73 -21.43
C VAL A 557 -41.85 -21.83 -20.99
N ASP A 558 -42.98 -21.44 -20.42
CA ASP A 558 -44.09 -22.31 -20.10
C ASP A 558 -45.38 -21.73 -20.70
N SER A 559 -45.95 -22.44 -21.68
CA SER A 559 -47.18 -22.04 -22.34
C SER A 559 -47.08 -20.64 -22.97
N ASN A 560 -47.77 -19.64 -22.42
CA ASN A 560 -47.73 -18.25 -22.87
C ASN A 560 -46.92 -17.32 -21.94
N GLU A 561 -46.19 -17.91 -20.99
CA GLU A 561 -45.39 -17.22 -20.00
C GLU A 561 -43.90 -17.47 -20.21
N ILE A 562 -43.11 -16.44 -19.97
CA ILE A 562 -41.65 -16.47 -20.06
C ILE A 562 -41.10 -16.01 -18.71
N THR A 563 -40.49 -16.93 -17.97
CA THR A 563 -39.74 -16.61 -16.75
C THR A 563 -38.32 -16.22 -17.16
N ALA A 564 -37.86 -15.05 -16.75
CA ALA A 564 -36.52 -14.57 -17.04
C ALA A 564 -35.84 -14.02 -15.79
N GLY A 565 -34.60 -14.44 -15.55
CA GLY A 565 -33.73 -13.86 -14.52
C GLY A 565 -33.39 -12.39 -14.81
N VAL A 566 -33.02 -11.64 -13.78
CA VAL A 566 -32.79 -10.19 -13.92
C VAL A 566 -31.57 -9.79 -14.76
N GLY A 567 -30.61 -10.70 -14.95
CA GLY A 567 -29.43 -10.53 -15.80
C GLY A 567 -29.71 -10.74 -17.29
N ALA A 568 -30.78 -11.47 -17.63
CA ALA A 568 -31.20 -11.71 -19.01
C ALA A 568 -31.49 -10.41 -19.76
N LYS A 569 -31.06 -10.30 -21.02
CA LYS A 569 -31.30 -9.10 -21.83
C LYS A 569 -32.76 -9.05 -22.26
N LEU A 570 -33.35 -7.85 -22.28
CA LEU A 570 -34.72 -7.64 -22.77
C LEU A 570 -34.90 -8.17 -24.21
N LYS A 571 -33.88 -8.03 -25.06
CA LYS A 571 -33.88 -8.67 -26.38
C LYS A 571 -33.98 -10.20 -26.33
N GLU A 572 -33.27 -10.85 -25.42
CA GLU A 572 -33.27 -12.32 -25.32
C GLU A 572 -34.67 -12.83 -24.93
N VAL A 573 -35.38 -12.09 -24.07
CA VAL A 573 -36.80 -12.37 -23.75
C VAL A 573 -37.68 -12.24 -25.00
N ALA A 574 -37.50 -11.19 -25.80
CA ALA A 574 -38.25 -10.99 -27.04
C ALA A 574 -38.02 -12.12 -28.06
N TYR A 575 -36.76 -12.57 -28.22
CA TYR A 575 -36.41 -13.68 -29.10
C TYR A 575 -36.90 -15.04 -28.57
N ALA A 576 -36.91 -15.25 -27.25
CA ALA A 576 -37.53 -16.43 -26.65
C ALA A 576 -39.03 -16.47 -26.94
N GLY A 577 -39.71 -15.32 -26.84
CA GLY A 577 -41.12 -15.20 -27.24
C GLY A 577 -41.34 -15.55 -28.71
N LYS A 578 -40.50 -15.01 -29.62
CA LYS A 578 -40.55 -15.38 -31.05
C LYS A 578 -40.39 -16.88 -31.28
N ALA A 579 -39.42 -17.52 -30.62
CA ALA A 579 -39.16 -18.95 -30.77
C ALA A 579 -40.34 -19.81 -30.29
N ALA A 580 -41.05 -19.34 -29.27
CA ALA A 580 -42.22 -20.01 -28.71
C ALA A 580 -43.56 -19.61 -29.35
N GLY A 581 -43.57 -18.71 -30.34
CA GLY A 581 -44.81 -18.20 -30.94
C GLY A 581 -45.62 -17.25 -30.04
N ILE A 582 -44.95 -16.63 -29.06
CA ILE A 582 -45.52 -15.68 -28.11
C ILE A 582 -45.20 -14.24 -28.59
N GLY A 583 -46.22 -13.54 -29.09
CA GLY A 583 -46.14 -12.13 -29.47
C GLY A 583 -46.47 -11.17 -28.32
N GLY A 584 -46.25 -9.87 -28.56
CA GLY A 584 -46.50 -8.80 -27.58
C GLY A 584 -45.28 -8.35 -26.77
N LEU A 585 -44.13 -9.00 -26.97
CA LEU A 585 -42.85 -8.71 -26.29
C LEU A 585 -41.81 -8.08 -27.22
N GLU A 586 -42.14 -7.82 -28.49
CA GLU A 586 -41.19 -7.41 -29.52
C GLU A 586 -40.59 -6.02 -29.29
N TRP A 587 -41.29 -5.17 -28.55
CA TRP A 587 -40.85 -3.83 -28.17
C TRP A 587 -39.58 -3.87 -27.29
N MET A 588 -39.34 -4.97 -26.57
CA MET A 588 -38.17 -5.17 -25.71
C MET A 588 -36.84 -5.21 -26.49
N GLU A 589 -36.87 -5.59 -27.78
CA GLU A 589 -35.69 -5.52 -28.68
C GLU A 589 -35.14 -4.09 -28.77
N GLY A 590 -36.03 -3.09 -28.67
CA GLY A 590 -35.69 -1.68 -28.76
C GLY A 590 -34.94 -1.13 -27.54
N ILE A 591 -34.82 -1.89 -26.43
CA ILE A 591 -34.29 -1.36 -25.16
C ILE A 591 -32.90 -1.93 -24.86
N PRO A 592 -31.86 -1.10 -24.69
CA PRO A 592 -30.56 -1.57 -24.23
C PRO A 592 -30.65 -1.83 -22.73
N GLY A 593 -31.05 -3.03 -22.30
CA GLY A 593 -31.21 -3.31 -20.88
C GLY A 593 -31.30 -4.79 -20.57
N ALA A 594 -31.12 -5.10 -19.29
CA ALA A 594 -31.48 -6.39 -18.72
C ALA A 594 -32.84 -6.28 -18.02
N VAL A 595 -33.48 -7.43 -17.78
CA VAL A 595 -34.79 -7.54 -17.12
C VAL A 595 -34.83 -6.72 -15.82
N GLY A 596 -33.80 -6.83 -14.96
CA GLY A 596 -33.77 -6.09 -13.69
C GLY A 596 -33.81 -4.57 -13.86
N GLY A 597 -33.05 -4.03 -14.82
CA GLY A 597 -33.09 -2.60 -15.16
C GLY A 597 -34.43 -2.20 -15.78
N GLY A 598 -35.03 -3.09 -16.58
CA GLY A 598 -36.37 -2.93 -17.14
C GLY A 598 -37.44 -2.80 -16.05
N LEU A 599 -37.41 -3.69 -15.05
CA LEU A 599 -38.30 -3.64 -13.89
C LEU A 599 -38.09 -2.37 -13.07
N ARG A 600 -36.85 -2.06 -12.69
CA ARG A 600 -36.53 -0.89 -11.83
C ARG A 600 -37.03 0.42 -12.43
N MET A 601 -36.87 0.55 -13.75
CA MET A 601 -37.21 1.77 -14.49
C MET A 601 -38.61 1.75 -15.09
N ASN A 602 -39.43 0.70 -14.85
CA ASN A 602 -40.64 0.42 -15.66
C ASN A 602 -40.39 0.78 -17.15
N ALA A 603 -39.35 0.18 -17.72
CA ALA A 603 -38.81 0.63 -18.98
C ALA A 603 -39.86 0.48 -20.09
N GLY A 604 -39.96 1.49 -20.95
CA GLY A 604 -40.89 1.49 -22.07
C GLY A 604 -40.24 1.96 -23.35
N ALA A 605 -40.70 1.37 -24.45
CA ALA A 605 -40.36 1.73 -25.82
C ALA A 605 -41.55 1.45 -26.74
N MET A 606 -41.65 2.20 -27.83
CA MET A 606 -42.65 1.97 -28.88
C MET A 606 -44.12 1.98 -28.42
N GLY A 607 -44.43 2.68 -27.32
CA GLY A 607 -45.79 2.79 -26.80
C GLY A 607 -46.20 1.69 -25.82
N ALA A 608 -45.28 0.78 -25.46
CA ALA A 608 -45.48 -0.24 -24.42
C ALA A 608 -44.50 -0.05 -23.25
N GLN A 609 -44.84 -0.62 -22.09
CA GLN A 609 -44.04 -0.57 -20.86
C GLN A 609 -43.87 -1.96 -20.23
N THR A 610 -42.83 -2.12 -19.41
CA THR A 610 -42.45 -3.41 -18.81
C THR A 610 -43.61 -4.06 -18.06
N PHE A 611 -44.31 -3.32 -17.20
CA PHE A 611 -45.40 -3.87 -16.37
C PHE A 611 -46.73 -4.10 -17.09
N GLU A 612 -46.82 -3.83 -18.41
CA GLU A 612 -47.94 -4.28 -19.24
C GLU A 612 -47.86 -5.80 -19.51
N ASN A 613 -46.66 -6.37 -19.50
CA ASN A 613 -46.43 -7.78 -19.75
C ASN A 613 -46.04 -8.58 -18.50
N VAL A 614 -45.62 -7.93 -17.41
CA VAL A 614 -45.23 -8.64 -16.17
C VAL A 614 -46.44 -9.20 -15.45
N VAL A 615 -46.43 -10.50 -15.14
CA VAL A 615 -47.45 -11.16 -14.32
C VAL A 615 -46.98 -11.48 -12.91
N ARG A 616 -45.67 -11.65 -12.71
CA ARG A 616 -45.07 -11.98 -11.42
C ARG A 616 -43.63 -11.48 -11.32
N VAL A 617 -43.21 -11.02 -10.15
CA VAL A 617 -41.83 -10.62 -9.84
C VAL A 617 -41.35 -11.35 -8.60
N SER A 618 -40.17 -11.96 -8.68
CA SER A 618 -39.45 -12.52 -7.53
C SER A 618 -38.34 -11.57 -7.11
N TYR A 619 -38.21 -11.31 -5.82
CA TYR A 619 -37.24 -10.36 -5.27
C TYR A 619 -36.75 -10.78 -3.88
N LEU A 620 -35.59 -10.26 -3.49
CA LEU A 620 -35.04 -10.32 -2.14
C LEU A 620 -35.33 -9.00 -1.43
N ASP A 621 -35.81 -9.05 -0.18
CA ASP A 621 -35.94 -7.85 0.64
C ASP A 621 -34.59 -7.31 1.14
N ALA A 622 -34.61 -6.19 1.87
CA ALA A 622 -33.41 -5.58 2.46
C ALA A 622 -32.71 -6.50 3.48
N GLU A 623 -33.39 -7.55 3.95
CA GLU A 623 -32.89 -8.57 4.85
C GLU A 623 -32.38 -9.83 4.12
N GLY A 624 -32.52 -9.88 2.79
CA GLY A 624 -32.15 -11.01 1.95
C GLY A 624 -33.14 -12.18 2.03
N ASN A 625 -34.40 -11.95 2.41
CA ASN A 625 -35.44 -12.98 2.36
C ASN A 625 -36.13 -12.97 0.99
N PRO A 626 -36.45 -14.15 0.42
CA PRO A 626 -37.10 -14.25 -0.87
C PRO A 626 -38.60 -14.00 -0.78
N HIS A 627 -39.11 -13.24 -1.74
CA HIS A 627 -40.53 -12.89 -1.89
C HIS A 627 -40.96 -13.01 -3.34
N THR A 628 -42.26 -13.17 -3.55
CA THR A 628 -42.87 -13.19 -4.87
C THR A 628 -44.19 -12.44 -4.84
N LYS A 629 -44.39 -11.53 -5.80
CA LYS A 629 -45.64 -10.76 -5.95
C LYS A 629 -46.20 -10.89 -7.35
N THR A 630 -47.51 -11.05 -7.42
CA THR A 630 -48.31 -11.04 -8.65
C THR A 630 -48.60 -9.62 -9.10
N ARG A 631 -48.97 -9.42 -10.38
CA ARG A 631 -49.20 -8.10 -10.97
C ARG A 631 -50.16 -7.20 -10.19
N ASP A 632 -51.20 -7.78 -9.57
CA ASP A 632 -52.23 -7.04 -8.84
C ASP A 632 -51.73 -6.49 -7.49
N GLU A 633 -50.63 -7.05 -6.98
CA GLU A 633 -49.98 -6.64 -5.72
C GLU A 633 -48.88 -5.59 -5.95
N LEU A 634 -48.65 -5.17 -7.20
CA LEU A 634 -47.57 -4.27 -7.60
C LEU A 634 -48.08 -2.85 -7.85
N GLU A 635 -47.58 -1.91 -7.05
CA GLU A 635 -47.67 -0.47 -7.33
C GLU A 635 -46.56 -0.08 -8.32
N VAL A 636 -46.94 0.53 -9.45
CA VAL A 636 -46.02 0.88 -10.54
C VAL A 636 -46.30 2.32 -10.98
N HIS A 637 -45.25 3.11 -11.13
CA HIS A 637 -45.34 4.49 -11.61
C HIS A 637 -44.66 4.68 -12.96
N TYR A 638 -44.86 5.85 -13.56
CA TYR A 638 -44.14 6.20 -14.78
C TYR A 638 -42.63 6.25 -14.52
N ARG A 639 -41.89 5.42 -15.25
CA ARG A 639 -40.43 5.28 -15.17
C ARG A 639 -39.87 4.92 -13.79
N SER A 640 -40.70 4.40 -12.89
CA SER A 640 -40.30 4.03 -11.53
C SER A 640 -41.11 2.85 -11.01
N PHE A 641 -40.46 1.99 -10.24
CA PHE A 641 -41.08 0.90 -9.51
C PHE A 641 -40.67 0.96 -8.03
N PRO A 642 -41.55 1.47 -7.13
CA PRO A 642 -41.25 1.69 -5.71
C PRO A 642 -40.74 0.47 -4.96
N LEU A 643 -41.25 -0.72 -5.28
CA LEU A 643 -40.84 -1.96 -4.60
C LEU A 643 -39.31 -2.17 -4.66
N LEU A 644 -38.68 -1.81 -5.78
CA LEU A 644 -37.24 -1.98 -5.99
C LEU A 644 -36.41 -0.76 -5.57
N GLU A 645 -36.99 0.18 -4.82
CA GLU A 645 -36.21 1.23 -4.17
C GLU A 645 -35.38 0.67 -3.01
N ASN A 646 -35.95 -0.28 -2.26
CA ASN A 646 -35.31 -0.89 -1.08
C ASN A 646 -35.11 -2.40 -1.20
N ASN A 647 -35.56 -3.02 -2.30
CA ASN A 647 -35.51 -4.46 -2.51
C ASN A 647 -34.82 -4.80 -3.85
N PHE A 648 -34.41 -6.06 -4.01
CA PHE A 648 -33.58 -6.50 -5.13
C PHE A 648 -34.28 -7.57 -5.97
N ALA A 649 -34.61 -7.24 -7.22
CA ALA A 649 -35.24 -8.22 -8.11
C ALA A 649 -34.30 -9.39 -8.45
N VAL A 650 -34.86 -10.59 -8.57
CA VAL A 650 -34.16 -11.83 -8.93
C VAL A 650 -34.64 -12.35 -10.29
N SER A 651 -35.95 -12.35 -10.52
CA SER A 651 -36.54 -12.76 -11.80
C SER A 651 -37.93 -12.14 -12.00
N ALA A 652 -38.45 -12.20 -13.22
CA ALA A 652 -39.82 -11.85 -13.54
C ALA A 652 -40.43 -12.82 -14.55
N VAL A 653 -41.74 -12.97 -14.47
CA VAL A 653 -42.56 -13.73 -15.42
C VAL A 653 -43.30 -12.75 -16.30
N PHE A 654 -43.14 -12.90 -17.61
CA PHE A 654 -43.79 -12.10 -18.64
C PHE A 654 -44.85 -12.94 -19.35
N ARG A 655 -46.02 -12.35 -19.63
CA ARG A 655 -47.08 -12.98 -20.41
C ARG A 655 -47.25 -12.25 -21.73
N GLY A 656 -47.26 -13.03 -22.82
CA GLY A 656 -47.62 -12.56 -24.15
C GLY A 656 -48.88 -13.25 -24.68
N GLN A 657 -49.10 -13.16 -25.98
CA GLN A 657 -50.23 -13.77 -26.66
C GLN A 657 -49.75 -14.64 -27.83
N PRO A 658 -50.37 -15.81 -28.08
CA PRO A 658 -50.06 -16.59 -29.27
C PRO A 658 -50.17 -15.74 -30.55
N ALA A 659 -49.13 -15.74 -31.37
CA ALA A 659 -49.09 -14.99 -32.63
C ALA A 659 -48.28 -15.74 -33.70
N PRO A 660 -48.62 -15.60 -35.00
CA PRO A 660 -47.85 -16.18 -36.09
C PRO A 660 -46.40 -15.67 -36.10
N ALA A 661 -45.43 -16.56 -36.31
CA ALA A 661 -44.01 -16.24 -36.28
C ALA A 661 -43.61 -15.10 -37.24
N GLU A 662 -44.25 -15.00 -38.40
CA GLU A 662 -44.04 -13.89 -39.34
C GLU A 662 -44.46 -12.53 -38.77
N GLN A 663 -45.57 -12.48 -38.03
CA GLN A 663 -46.05 -11.25 -37.43
C GLN A 663 -45.07 -10.75 -36.34
N ILE A 664 -44.60 -11.68 -35.50
CA ILE A 664 -43.60 -11.39 -34.46
C ILE A 664 -42.30 -10.90 -35.11
N ALA A 665 -41.83 -11.57 -36.17
CA ALA A 665 -40.62 -11.18 -36.89
C ALA A 665 -40.73 -9.78 -37.50
N ARG A 666 -41.87 -9.42 -38.11
CA ARG A 666 -42.11 -8.08 -38.65
C ARG A 666 -42.07 -7.00 -37.55
N LYS A 667 -42.71 -7.25 -36.41
CA LYS A 667 -42.72 -6.32 -35.27
C LYS A 667 -41.33 -6.14 -34.65
N LEU A 668 -40.55 -7.21 -34.52
CA LEU A 668 -39.16 -7.15 -34.05
C LEU A 668 -38.29 -6.29 -34.98
N HIS A 669 -38.39 -6.51 -36.30
CA HIS A 669 -37.67 -5.70 -37.28
C HIS A 669 -38.03 -4.22 -37.19
N ALA A 670 -39.33 -3.91 -37.09
CA ALA A 670 -39.80 -2.53 -36.94
C ALA A 670 -39.27 -1.85 -35.67
N SER A 671 -39.23 -2.59 -34.55
CA SER A 671 -38.66 -2.12 -33.27
C SER A 671 -37.17 -1.79 -33.40
N GLN A 672 -36.42 -2.68 -34.06
CA GLN A 672 -34.98 -2.51 -34.31
C GLN A 672 -34.69 -1.32 -35.23
N GLU A 673 -35.40 -1.21 -36.36
CA GLU A 673 -35.22 -0.12 -37.32
C GLU A 673 -35.52 1.24 -36.71
N LYS A 674 -36.65 1.37 -35.99
CA LYS A 674 -37.04 2.63 -35.38
C LYS A 674 -36.01 3.10 -34.35
N ARG A 675 -35.43 2.18 -33.57
CA ARG A 675 -34.34 2.53 -32.65
C ARG A 675 -33.10 3.06 -33.40
N ARG A 676 -32.69 2.37 -34.46
CA ARG A 676 -31.49 2.71 -35.24
C ARG A 676 -31.59 4.09 -35.88
N THR A 677 -32.79 4.51 -36.26
CA THR A 677 -33.01 5.79 -36.94
C THR A 677 -33.30 6.95 -35.98
N SER A 678 -33.88 6.69 -34.80
CA SER A 678 -34.31 7.75 -33.87
C SER A 678 -33.33 8.05 -32.72
N GLN A 679 -32.29 7.23 -32.53
CA GLN A 679 -31.34 7.36 -31.42
C GLN A 679 -29.88 7.25 -31.90
N PRO A 680 -28.92 7.93 -31.25
CA PRO A 680 -27.53 7.83 -31.61
C PRO A 680 -26.98 6.42 -31.34
N ILE A 681 -26.14 5.94 -32.26
CA ILE A 681 -25.39 4.68 -32.11
C ILE A 681 -24.24 4.82 -31.08
N ALA A 682 -23.82 6.06 -30.81
CA ALA A 682 -22.72 6.38 -29.90
C ALA A 682 -23.04 6.01 -28.43
N LYS A 683 -21.97 5.90 -27.62
CA LYS A 683 -22.03 5.59 -26.19
C LYS A 683 -22.81 6.67 -25.45
N SER A 684 -24.00 6.32 -24.95
CA SER A 684 -24.91 7.23 -24.24
C SER A 684 -25.67 6.48 -23.13
N ALA A 685 -26.23 7.23 -22.19
CA ALA A 685 -27.07 6.71 -21.11
C ALA A 685 -28.59 6.75 -21.44
N GLY A 686 -28.95 6.91 -22.71
CA GLY A 686 -30.32 7.25 -23.10
C GLY A 686 -30.61 8.75 -22.98
N CYS A 687 -31.87 9.09 -22.74
CA CYS A 687 -32.32 10.46 -22.50
C CYS A 687 -31.69 10.99 -21.20
N ILE A 688 -31.07 12.16 -21.27
CA ILE A 688 -30.43 12.79 -20.12
C ILE A 688 -31.45 13.46 -19.21
N PHE A 689 -32.47 14.10 -19.80
CA PHE A 689 -33.50 14.85 -19.08
C PHE A 689 -34.88 14.21 -19.26
N LYS A 690 -35.72 14.32 -18.24
CA LYS A 690 -37.16 14.04 -18.35
C LYS A 690 -37.80 15.08 -19.25
N ASN A 691 -38.90 14.72 -19.92
CA ASN A 691 -39.67 15.69 -20.69
C ASN A 691 -40.40 16.68 -19.74
N PRO A 692 -40.20 18.00 -19.86
CA PRO A 692 -41.01 18.98 -19.15
C PRO A 692 -42.46 18.96 -19.66
N GLN A 693 -43.39 19.52 -18.88
CA GLN A 693 -44.84 19.46 -19.20
C GLN A 693 -45.20 20.07 -20.56
N ASN A 694 -44.46 21.10 -21.00
CA ASN A 694 -44.85 21.94 -22.13
C ASN A 694 -44.15 21.56 -23.45
N CYS A 695 -43.07 20.79 -23.42
CA CYS A 695 -42.36 20.36 -24.61
C CYS A 695 -41.47 19.13 -24.36
N PRO A 696 -41.11 18.35 -25.41
CA PRO A 696 -40.07 17.33 -25.28
C PRO A 696 -38.71 17.96 -24.97
N ALA A 697 -37.96 17.38 -24.01
CA ALA A 697 -36.65 17.90 -23.63
C ALA A 697 -35.65 17.89 -24.80
N GLY A 698 -35.74 16.87 -25.67
CA GLY A 698 -34.92 16.80 -26.87
C GLY A 698 -35.10 18.01 -27.77
N GLN A 699 -36.34 18.31 -28.14
CA GLN A 699 -36.72 19.46 -28.96
C GLN A 699 -36.23 20.78 -28.34
N LEU A 700 -36.44 20.95 -27.03
CA LEU A 700 -35.98 22.14 -26.30
C LEU A 700 -34.47 22.36 -26.47
N VAL A 701 -33.65 21.32 -26.30
CA VAL A 701 -32.19 21.42 -26.45
C VAL A 701 -31.80 21.74 -27.91
N GLU A 702 -32.53 21.25 -28.91
CA GLU A 702 -32.26 21.58 -30.31
C GLU A 702 -32.61 23.05 -30.62
N GLU A 703 -33.75 23.53 -30.15
CA GLU A 703 -34.20 24.93 -30.33
C GLU A 703 -33.31 25.95 -29.61
N LEU A 704 -32.66 25.53 -28.52
CA LEU A 704 -31.65 26.33 -27.81
C LEU A 704 -30.29 26.33 -28.54
N GLY A 705 -30.16 25.62 -29.67
CA GLY A 705 -28.92 25.57 -30.46
C GLY A 705 -27.79 24.82 -29.77
N LEU A 706 -28.10 23.91 -28.85
CA LEU A 706 -27.09 23.22 -28.02
C LEU A 706 -26.60 21.89 -28.60
N LYS A 707 -27.15 21.43 -29.72
CA LYS A 707 -26.58 20.29 -30.46
C LYS A 707 -25.10 20.54 -30.77
N ASN A 708 -24.28 19.49 -30.68
CA ASN A 708 -22.83 19.56 -30.82
C ASN A 708 -22.05 20.38 -29.80
N SER A 709 -22.71 21.06 -28.86
CA SER A 709 -21.98 21.68 -27.76
C SER A 709 -21.35 20.60 -26.88
N GLY A 710 -20.17 20.86 -26.33
CA GLY A 710 -19.44 19.91 -25.51
C GLY A 710 -18.59 20.56 -24.43
N ILE A 711 -18.13 19.72 -23.52
CA ILE A 711 -17.15 19.99 -22.46
C ILE A 711 -16.16 18.82 -22.51
N GLY A 712 -14.87 19.10 -22.74
CA GLY A 712 -13.86 18.05 -22.89
C GLY A 712 -14.24 17.03 -23.97
N LYS A 713 -14.46 15.77 -23.58
CA LYS A 713 -14.89 14.68 -24.50
C LYS A 713 -16.39 14.33 -24.38
N ALA A 714 -17.15 15.05 -23.57
CA ALA A 714 -18.60 14.96 -23.48
C ALA A 714 -19.25 15.92 -24.49
N ARG A 715 -20.25 15.45 -25.25
CA ARG A 715 -20.92 16.26 -26.28
C ARG A 715 -22.40 15.96 -26.40
N VAL A 716 -23.21 16.98 -26.68
CA VAL A 716 -24.62 16.81 -27.06
C VAL A 716 -24.72 16.24 -28.47
N SER A 717 -25.44 15.13 -28.62
CA SER A 717 -25.60 14.41 -29.88
C SER A 717 -26.21 15.25 -30.99
N GLU A 718 -25.66 15.11 -32.22
CA GLU A 718 -26.27 15.67 -33.43
C GLU A 718 -27.64 15.07 -33.75
N VAL A 719 -27.76 13.75 -33.50
CA VAL A 719 -28.96 12.97 -33.85
C VAL A 719 -30.17 13.38 -33.00
N HIS A 720 -29.99 13.64 -31.70
CA HIS A 720 -31.10 13.89 -30.78
C HIS A 720 -30.63 14.77 -29.60
N GLY A 721 -31.27 15.94 -29.41
CA GLY A 721 -30.83 16.94 -28.42
C GLY A 721 -30.79 16.45 -26.96
N ASN A 722 -31.61 15.46 -26.60
CA ASN A 722 -31.63 14.91 -25.23
C ASN A 722 -30.56 13.83 -24.94
N PHE A 723 -29.61 13.60 -25.85
CA PHE A 723 -28.57 12.58 -25.67
C PHE A 723 -27.21 13.27 -25.54
N ILE A 724 -26.47 12.93 -24.49
CA ILE A 724 -25.04 13.25 -24.38
C ILE A 724 -24.25 11.98 -24.72
N VAL A 725 -23.23 12.15 -25.56
CA VAL A 725 -22.36 11.09 -26.04
C VAL A 725 -20.95 11.24 -25.50
N ASN A 726 -20.30 10.11 -25.26
CA ASN A 726 -18.88 10.03 -24.94
C ASN A 726 -18.07 9.83 -26.23
N ASP A 727 -17.37 10.86 -26.68
CA ASP A 727 -16.53 10.84 -27.89
C ASP A 727 -15.20 10.07 -27.68
N GLY A 728 -15.00 9.49 -26.50
CA GLY A 728 -13.84 8.69 -26.12
C GLY A 728 -13.00 9.40 -25.06
N GLY A 729 -12.99 8.83 -23.85
CA GLY A 729 -12.19 9.33 -22.73
C GLY A 729 -12.88 10.40 -21.88
N ALA A 730 -14.19 10.63 -22.05
CA ALA A 730 -14.92 11.58 -21.22
C ALA A 730 -14.95 11.15 -19.75
N THR A 731 -14.81 12.12 -18.86
CA THR A 731 -14.95 11.91 -17.41
C THR A 731 -16.40 12.17 -16.97
N ALA A 732 -16.75 11.71 -15.76
CA ALA A 732 -18.05 12.01 -15.18
C ALA A 732 -18.18 13.50 -14.87
N ALA A 733 -17.09 14.15 -14.43
CA ALA A 733 -17.04 15.59 -14.23
C ALA A 733 -17.39 16.38 -15.50
N GLU A 734 -16.79 16.03 -16.64
CA GLU A 734 -17.09 16.68 -17.94
C GLU A 734 -18.57 16.49 -18.35
N MET A 735 -19.12 15.29 -18.13
CA MET A 735 -20.52 14.99 -18.41
C MET A 735 -21.47 15.83 -17.54
N LEU A 736 -21.17 15.94 -16.24
CA LEU A 736 -21.97 16.71 -15.29
C LEU A 736 -21.89 18.22 -15.56
N GLU A 737 -20.72 18.73 -15.93
CA GLU A 737 -20.55 20.13 -16.32
C GLU A 737 -21.38 20.46 -17.57
N LEU A 738 -21.40 19.57 -18.57
CA LEU A 738 -22.25 19.75 -19.75
C LEU A 738 -23.75 19.70 -19.41
N ILE A 739 -24.17 18.81 -18.50
CA ILE A 739 -25.55 18.74 -18.01
C ILE A 739 -25.96 20.07 -17.35
N GLU A 740 -25.14 20.61 -16.45
CA GLU A 740 -25.44 21.88 -15.77
C GLU A 740 -25.43 23.08 -16.72
N LYS A 741 -24.56 23.08 -17.74
CA LYS A 741 -24.58 24.07 -18.82
C LYS A 741 -25.93 24.08 -19.54
N ILE A 742 -26.44 22.90 -19.92
CA ILE A 742 -27.73 22.79 -20.62
C ILE A 742 -28.88 23.29 -19.73
N LYS A 743 -28.91 22.87 -18.45
CA LYS A 743 -29.92 23.32 -17.48
C LYS A 743 -29.90 24.84 -17.31
N THR A 744 -28.72 25.43 -17.18
CA THR A 744 -28.55 26.88 -17.03
C THR A 744 -29.05 27.65 -18.25
N VAL A 745 -28.75 27.18 -19.47
CA VAL A 745 -29.24 27.81 -20.71
C VAL A 745 -30.75 27.68 -20.85
N ALA A 746 -31.32 26.51 -20.56
CA ALA A 746 -32.78 26.28 -20.59
C ALA A 746 -33.52 27.20 -19.60
N ARG A 747 -33.01 27.31 -18.37
CA ARG A 747 -33.56 28.22 -17.36
C ARG A 747 -33.46 29.67 -17.80
N ALA A 748 -32.30 30.11 -18.28
CA ALA A 748 -32.05 31.50 -18.65
C ALA A 748 -32.85 31.97 -19.87
N GLN A 749 -32.99 31.12 -20.90
CA GLN A 749 -33.61 31.52 -22.18
C GLN A 749 -35.08 31.13 -22.32
N ARG A 750 -35.56 30.14 -21.55
CA ARG A 750 -36.93 29.62 -21.67
C ARG A 750 -37.66 29.53 -20.34
N GLY A 751 -37.01 29.81 -19.21
CA GLY A 751 -37.62 29.71 -17.88
C GLY A 751 -37.97 28.27 -17.49
N ILE A 752 -37.39 27.27 -18.16
CA ILE A 752 -37.68 25.85 -17.92
C ILE A 752 -36.56 25.24 -17.07
N GLU A 753 -36.93 24.68 -15.92
CA GLU A 753 -36.04 23.87 -15.09
C GLU A 753 -36.05 22.42 -15.62
N LEU A 754 -34.89 21.94 -16.07
CA LEU A 754 -34.73 20.58 -16.55
C LEU A 754 -34.30 19.64 -15.42
N GLU A 755 -35.04 18.54 -15.26
CA GLU A 755 -34.70 17.45 -14.35
C GLU A 755 -33.99 16.32 -15.08
N THR A 756 -32.95 15.75 -14.46
CA THR A 756 -32.24 14.58 -15.02
C THR A 756 -33.10 13.32 -14.93
N GLU A 757 -33.17 12.57 -16.04
CA GLU A 757 -33.71 11.20 -16.11
C GLU A 757 -32.61 10.16 -15.84
N VAL A 758 -31.37 10.47 -16.25
CA VAL A 758 -30.19 9.67 -15.93
C VAL A 758 -29.94 9.66 -14.42
N GLN A 759 -29.65 8.48 -13.88
CA GLN A 759 -29.35 8.32 -12.46
C GLN A 759 -27.87 8.62 -12.22
N ILE A 760 -27.60 9.68 -11.45
CA ILE A 760 -26.24 10.09 -11.08
C ILE A 760 -25.90 9.47 -9.73
N VAL A 761 -24.86 8.65 -9.68
CA VAL A 761 -24.48 7.88 -8.48
C VAL A 761 -22.98 7.93 -8.21
N GLY A 762 -22.57 7.54 -7.00
CA GLY A 762 -21.18 7.47 -6.59
C GLY A 762 -20.63 8.76 -5.99
N GLU A 763 -19.32 8.79 -5.77
CA GLU A 763 -18.60 9.84 -5.07
C GLU A 763 -17.81 10.73 -6.04
N PRO A 764 -17.61 12.02 -5.73
CA PRO A 764 -16.65 12.87 -6.43
C PRO A 764 -15.23 12.27 -6.44
N ALA A 765 -14.42 12.67 -7.42
CA ALA A 765 -13.06 12.16 -7.64
C ALA A 765 -12.12 12.36 -6.44
#